data_AF-A0AA35M099-F1
#
_entry.id   AF-A0AA35M099-F1
#
_cell.length_a   1.000
_cell.length_b   1.000
_cell.length_c   1.000
_cell.angle_alpha   90.00
_cell.angle_beta   90.00
_cell.angle_gamma   90.00
#
_symmetry.space_group_name_H-M   'P 1'
#
loop_
_entity.id
_entity.type
_entity.pdbx_description
1 polymer ?
#
loop_
_entity_poly.entity_id
_entity_poly.type
_entity_poly.pdbx_seq_one_letter_code
_entity_poly.pdbx_strand_id
1 'polypeptide(L)'
;MSQQDRPVHQPIHPDVRPLLDPEYVAFHDEYFQYLLPDDQKIWDGSARVPSKTLPRTESVPVDVANVRDISLENFKLRVFTPSAGRPAQGWPVFLWFHGGGWAVGDIASGNDLCALICKRAECVVVTVGYRLAPEHPFPAAFDDSVEALKWVVGKEGALELGINPSQVGVGGTSAGGQLAASLSIKAAILEPPIPIKFQLLIVPVIDNTATEATVWAPNQNAPWLTPARMLWYRQMYLPNKESEEQWEASPCKASPSLLATSPNTWIAVSEQDLLAPEGTAYADQLRDAWESEAVEKQVFVKSYKGSTHSILAMSAQPRKKRQPDIFRFKEATDLFKNMGSHSPPIDLPIDHDFGCEEMLHFPRDPADRGTYSIAEPLAWPPLARPGIPKDWEHRGDHEFAEKLSPKSRCPDFEARTFYFEILRQWLLAAIITMDANYREPSLSFGQQGPSLLESTSFRLDGLPKTFRDAVEVTRELGKQYLWIDALCIVQGPGAADSAAGWKDGFLKSSLWDQIVPGTVECNCDFKSGVEEGYLMKRAWVVQERVLSRRTIHFTESPTNATHTYWECGHGARCQQFSQLRHLERRRLSLNPYFPSRLKKAGYYRCLEFIQFLIEGYSKCGLTYKSDRDTAIRSLFERVGRELAPDVKYGIVRCFSGSLLLWKRTAKEMTPPIDFARRTVPSWSWVAYGGSIEPLDKFRYEIRIPQSADLEFAQDSEELNVKFRRFENCRLGESNRDNEYTVKAFHDVIEKIGLIWYGMKDQIEFNYCVVVGVNGTENTANNPKRYLVIVVQEKPGGSYRRLGVGLVDDGYLSANSETGMLL
;
A
#
# COMPACT_ATOMS: atom_id res chain seq x y z
N MET A 1 5.16 -20.95 19.35
CA MET A 1 5.40 -20.70 20.79
C MET A 1 4.09 -20.27 21.41
N SER A 2 3.80 -20.77 22.61
CA SER A 2 2.65 -20.29 23.37
C SER A 2 2.82 -18.79 23.65
N GLN A 3 1.73 -18.08 23.95
CA GLN A 3 1.78 -16.65 24.28
C GLN A 3 2.69 -16.36 25.50
N GLN A 4 3.00 -17.38 26.31
CA GLN A 4 3.78 -17.31 27.56
C GLN A 4 5.30 -17.43 27.39
N ASP A 5 5.83 -17.80 26.22
CA ASP A 5 7.27 -18.07 26.02
C ASP A 5 8.01 -16.98 25.21
N ARG A 6 7.40 -15.82 24.97
CA ARG A 6 8.02 -14.75 24.15
C ARG A 6 9.05 -13.95 24.97
N PRO A 7 10.31 -13.81 24.53
CA PRO A 7 11.31 -13.02 25.24
C PRO A 7 10.91 -11.54 25.24
N VAL A 8 10.94 -10.92 26.42
CA VAL A 8 10.71 -9.48 26.60
C VAL A 8 12.03 -8.75 26.37
N HIS A 9 12.04 -7.84 25.40
CA HIS A 9 13.23 -7.09 24.99
C HIS A 9 13.22 -5.62 25.44
N GLN A 10 12.04 -5.01 25.58
CA GLN A 10 11.92 -3.59 25.95
C GLN A 10 10.77 -3.38 26.94
N PRO A 11 10.91 -3.81 28.21
CA PRO A 11 9.88 -3.58 29.22
C PRO A 11 9.75 -2.09 29.56
N ILE A 12 8.55 -1.66 30.00
CA ILE A 12 8.37 -0.30 30.52
C ILE A 12 9.09 -0.18 31.87
N HIS A 13 9.88 0.88 32.06
CA HIS A 13 10.56 1.15 33.32
C HIS A 13 9.54 1.33 34.47
N PRO A 14 9.76 0.72 35.66
CA PRO A 14 8.83 0.82 36.79
C PRO A 14 8.46 2.26 37.18
N ASP A 15 9.42 3.18 37.13
CA ASP A 15 9.20 4.59 37.50
C ASP A 15 8.30 5.35 36.52
N VAL A 16 8.32 4.98 35.23
CA VAL A 16 7.53 5.66 34.19
C VAL A 16 6.17 5.00 34.00
N ARG A 17 6.08 3.69 34.26
CA ARG A 17 4.83 2.92 34.14
C ARG A 17 3.59 3.55 34.78
N PRO A 18 3.62 4.07 36.03
CA PRO A 18 2.44 4.69 36.64
C PRO A 18 2.07 6.05 36.03
N LEU A 19 2.98 6.66 35.25
CA LEU A 19 2.78 7.96 34.60
C LEU A 19 2.15 7.84 33.21
N LEU A 20 2.08 6.63 32.64
CA LEU A 20 1.61 6.37 31.28
C LEU A 20 0.10 6.16 31.20
N ASP A 21 -0.47 6.46 30.04
CA ASP A 21 -1.84 6.09 29.70
C ASP A 21 -2.01 4.55 29.86
N PRO A 22 -3.00 4.08 30.64
CA PRO A 22 -3.23 2.64 30.83
C PRO A 22 -3.45 1.85 29.54
N GLU A 23 -4.04 2.48 28.51
CA GLU A 23 -4.21 1.85 27.19
C GLU A 23 -2.87 1.70 26.47
N TYR A 24 -1.96 2.67 26.62
CA TYR A 24 -0.59 2.53 26.11
C TYR A 24 0.14 1.39 26.83
N VAL A 25 0.04 1.31 28.15
CA VAL A 25 0.66 0.24 28.95
C VAL A 25 0.18 -1.13 28.47
N ALA A 26 -1.14 -1.30 28.33
CA ALA A 26 -1.73 -2.55 27.84
C ALA A 26 -1.24 -2.90 26.42
N PHE A 27 -1.26 -1.92 25.52
CA PHE A 27 -0.80 -2.11 24.14
C PHE A 27 0.70 -2.46 24.08
N HIS A 28 1.52 -1.76 24.86
CA HIS A 28 2.94 -1.99 24.91
C HIS A 28 3.25 -3.40 25.45
N ASP A 29 2.57 -3.81 26.51
CA ASP A 29 2.73 -5.15 27.08
C ASP A 29 2.25 -6.24 26.11
N GLU A 30 1.24 -5.97 25.29
CA GLU A 30 0.75 -6.96 24.32
C GLU A 30 1.68 -7.09 23.10
N TYR A 31 2.27 -5.98 22.64
CA TYR A 31 2.94 -5.91 21.34
C TYR A 31 4.38 -5.39 21.41
N PHE A 32 4.61 -4.20 21.99
CA PHE A 32 5.90 -3.51 21.87
C PHE A 32 7.01 -4.21 22.65
N GLN A 33 6.72 -4.69 23.87
CA GLN A 33 7.76 -5.25 24.75
C GLN A 33 8.52 -6.45 24.15
N TYR A 34 7.93 -7.12 23.15
CA TYR A 34 8.50 -8.27 22.45
C TYR A 34 9.27 -7.93 21.17
N LEU A 35 9.29 -6.67 20.73
CA LEU A 35 10.11 -6.28 19.58
C LEU A 35 11.55 -6.07 20.02
N LEU A 36 12.48 -6.61 19.24
CA LEU A 36 13.89 -6.28 19.41
C LEU A 36 14.09 -4.77 19.13
N PRO A 37 14.70 -4.01 20.06
CA PRO A 37 15.04 -2.62 19.85
C PRO A 37 15.88 -2.42 18.60
N ASP A 38 15.64 -1.32 17.88
CA ASP A 38 16.36 -1.06 16.62
C ASP A 38 17.87 -0.89 16.83
N ASP A 39 18.26 -0.30 17.96
CA ASP A 39 19.66 -0.14 18.40
C ASP A 39 20.38 -1.48 18.68
N GLN A 40 19.64 -2.58 18.81
CA GLN A 40 20.21 -3.92 18.97
C GLN A 40 20.27 -4.70 17.65
N LYS A 41 19.78 -4.13 16.54
CA LYS A 41 19.81 -4.75 15.22
C LYS A 41 21.06 -4.33 14.45
N ILE A 42 21.56 -5.22 13.60
CA ILE A 42 22.50 -4.84 12.55
C ILE A 42 21.72 -4.07 11.49
N TRP A 43 22.22 -2.91 11.07
CA TRP A 43 21.61 -2.19 9.96
C TRP A 43 21.72 -3.00 8.66
N ASP A 44 20.59 -3.49 8.18
CA ASP A 44 20.43 -4.20 6.90
C ASP A 44 19.25 -3.64 6.06
N GLY A 45 18.71 -2.49 6.49
CA GLY A 45 17.53 -1.84 5.90
C GLY A 45 16.20 -2.49 6.26
N SER A 46 16.16 -3.65 6.95
CA SER A 46 14.90 -4.31 7.34
C SER A 46 14.09 -3.48 8.33
N ALA A 47 14.75 -2.67 9.17
CA ALA A 47 14.12 -1.73 10.09
C ALA A 47 13.29 -0.64 9.38
N ARG A 48 13.49 -0.41 8.06
CA ARG A 48 12.67 0.52 7.27
C ARG A 48 11.23 0.07 7.09
N VAL A 49 11.00 -1.25 7.17
CA VAL A 49 9.68 -1.83 6.96
C VAL A 49 9.00 -1.99 8.33
N PRO A 50 7.77 -1.46 8.51
CA PRO A 50 7.02 -1.66 9.74
C PRO A 50 6.92 -3.15 10.09
N SER A 51 7.22 -3.50 11.35
CA SER A 51 7.19 -4.88 11.79
C SER A 51 5.80 -5.50 11.57
N LYS A 52 5.76 -6.67 10.91
CA LYS A 52 4.53 -7.44 10.68
C LYS A 52 3.84 -7.91 11.98
N THR A 53 4.55 -7.85 13.10
CA THR A 53 4.07 -8.28 14.43
C THR A 53 3.30 -7.21 15.17
N LEU A 54 3.37 -5.95 14.74
CA LEU A 54 2.52 -4.89 15.28
C LEU A 54 1.15 -4.95 14.59
N PRO A 55 0.04 -4.89 15.33
CA PRO A 55 -1.28 -4.75 14.74
C PRO A 55 -1.27 -3.48 13.91
N ARG A 56 -1.75 -3.56 12.66
CA ARG A 56 -1.94 -2.37 11.86
C ARG A 56 -3.02 -1.55 12.53
N THR A 57 -2.59 -0.48 13.18
CA THR A 57 -3.48 0.57 13.60
C THR A 57 -3.86 1.27 12.30
N GLU A 58 -4.99 0.85 11.71
CA GLU A 58 -5.53 1.46 10.49
C GLU A 58 -6.37 2.67 10.88
N SER A 59 -5.88 3.87 10.57
CA SER A 59 -6.72 5.06 10.68
C SER A 59 -7.88 4.92 9.72
N VAL A 60 -9.06 5.40 10.11
CA VAL A 60 -10.18 5.51 9.17
C VAL A 60 -9.70 6.35 7.97
N PRO A 61 -9.74 5.82 6.73
CA PRO A 61 -9.27 6.56 5.57
C PRO A 61 -10.00 7.90 5.45
N VAL A 62 -9.23 8.98 5.36
CA VAL A 62 -9.79 10.32 5.15
C VAL A 62 -9.84 10.59 3.66
N ASP A 63 -11.05 10.66 3.10
CA ASP A 63 -11.24 10.97 1.69
C ASP A 63 -10.77 12.40 1.37
N VAL A 64 -9.91 12.49 0.35
CA VAL A 64 -9.44 13.72 -0.31
C VAL A 64 -9.66 13.58 -1.82
N ALA A 65 -9.68 14.66 -2.59
CA ALA A 65 -10.01 14.62 -4.02
C ALA A 65 -9.03 13.76 -4.83
N ASN A 66 -7.75 13.87 -4.52
CA ASN A 66 -6.69 13.21 -5.27
C ASN A 66 -5.47 12.95 -4.38
N VAL A 67 -4.81 11.82 -4.62
CA VAL A 67 -3.49 11.51 -4.06
C VAL A 67 -2.61 11.03 -5.21
N ARG A 68 -1.50 11.74 -5.46
CA ARG A 68 -0.58 11.42 -6.56
C ARG A 68 0.87 11.64 -6.18
N ASP A 69 1.76 10.89 -6.83
CA ASP A 69 3.20 11.05 -6.63
C ASP A 69 3.80 11.85 -7.79
N ILE A 70 4.71 12.77 -7.47
CA ILE A 70 5.53 13.54 -8.41
C ILE A 70 6.98 13.16 -8.15
N SER A 71 7.73 12.84 -9.20
CA SER A 71 9.15 12.48 -9.08
C SER A 71 10.01 13.70 -9.37
N LEU A 72 10.89 14.04 -8.42
CA LEU A 72 12.03 14.92 -8.63
C LEU A 72 13.27 14.06 -8.95
N GLU A 73 14.42 14.69 -9.08
CA GLU A 73 15.65 14.01 -9.50
C GLU A 73 16.04 12.88 -8.54
N ASN A 74 16.05 13.15 -7.24
CA ASN A 74 16.58 12.25 -6.22
C ASN A 74 15.51 11.61 -5.33
N PHE A 75 14.31 12.20 -5.27
CA PHE A 75 13.25 11.78 -4.35
C PHE A 75 11.86 12.05 -4.95
N LYS A 76 10.83 11.63 -4.22
CA LYS A 76 9.43 11.80 -4.63
C LYS A 76 8.66 12.69 -3.67
N LEU A 77 7.70 13.41 -4.21
CA LEU A 77 6.67 14.12 -3.49
C LEU A 77 5.36 13.35 -3.61
N ARG A 78 4.57 13.28 -2.55
CA ARG A 78 3.19 12.81 -2.61
C ARG A 78 2.26 13.94 -2.23
N VAL A 79 1.33 14.21 -3.13
CA VAL A 79 0.44 15.35 -3.08
C VAL A 79 -0.96 14.87 -2.75
N PHE A 80 -1.56 15.45 -1.73
CA PHE A 80 -2.96 15.31 -1.36
C PHE A 80 -3.69 16.59 -1.73
N THR A 81 -4.73 16.48 -2.56
CA THR A 81 -5.54 17.62 -2.99
C THR A 81 -6.88 17.61 -2.25
N PRO A 82 -7.30 18.74 -1.65
CA PRO A 82 -8.54 18.77 -0.88
C PRO A 82 -9.76 18.62 -1.80
N SER A 83 -10.86 18.10 -1.25
CA SER A 83 -12.15 17.99 -1.97
C SER A 83 -12.88 19.32 -2.12
N ALA A 84 -12.49 20.34 -1.36
CA ALA A 84 -13.01 21.69 -1.50
C ALA A 84 -12.58 22.30 -2.84
N GLY A 85 -13.47 23.09 -3.45
CA GLY A 85 -13.18 23.78 -4.71
C GLY A 85 -11.95 24.68 -4.61
N ARG A 86 -11.18 24.77 -5.71
CA ARG A 86 -9.96 25.59 -5.76
C ARG A 86 -10.30 27.09 -5.58
N PRO A 87 -9.72 27.78 -4.59
CA PRO A 87 -9.85 29.24 -4.47
C PRO A 87 -9.26 29.95 -5.69
N ALA A 88 -9.76 31.14 -6.02
CA ALA A 88 -9.30 31.91 -7.18
C ALA A 88 -7.78 32.19 -7.16
N GLN A 89 -7.24 32.43 -5.97
CA GLN A 89 -5.82 32.67 -5.70
C GLN A 89 -4.97 31.39 -5.60
N GLY A 90 -5.58 30.20 -5.70
CA GLY A 90 -4.95 28.91 -5.44
C GLY A 90 -5.11 28.43 -4.00
N TRP A 91 -4.91 27.13 -3.78
CA TRP A 91 -4.97 26.54 -2.43
C TRP A 91 -3.76 26.96 -1.58
N PRO A 92 -3.90 27.13 -0.26
CA PRO A 92 -2.76 27.05 0.65
C PRO A 92 -2.03 25.71 0.47
N VAL A 93 -0.73 25.67 0.77
CA VAL A 93 0.07 24.46 0.71
C VAL A 93 0.70 24.15 2.06
N PHE A 94 0.74 22.88 2.42
CA PHE A 94 1.35 22.39 3.64
C PHE A 94 2.38 21.30 3.30
N LEU A 95 3.67 21.56 3.55
CA LEU A 95 4.71 20.55 3.36
C LEU A 95 4.83 19.69 4.61
N TRP A 96 4.88 18.38 4.43
CA TRP A 96 4.97 17.40 5.52
C TRP A 96 6.25 16.58 5.43
N PHE A 97 6.93 16.42 6.56
CA PHE A 97 8.11 15.58 6.72
C PHE A 97 7.82 14.46 7.73
N HIS A 98 7.92 13.21 7.28
CA HIS A 98 7.65 12.06 8.14
C HIS A 98 8.73 11.90 9.22
N GLY A 99 8.42 11.14 10.28
CA GLY A 99 9.39 10.79 11.32
C GLY A 99 10.14 9.49 10.99
N GLY A 100 10.92 9.00 11.96
CA GLY A 100 11.66 7.72 11.85
C GLY A 100 13.18 7.85 11.96
N GLY A 101 13.69 8.80 12.75
CA GLY A 101 15.13 8.94 13.02
C GLY A 101 15.98 9.10 11.76
N TRP A 102 15.44 9.78 10.73
CA TRP A 102 16.05 9.98 9.40
C TRP A 102 16.44 8.70 8.64
N ALA A 103 16.17 7.51 9.19
CA ALA A 103 16.62 6.23 8.65
C ALA A 103 15.46 5.29 8.31
N VAL A 104 14.33 5.44 9.01
CA VAL A 104 13.14 4.59 8.91
C VAL A 104 11.95 5.41 8.41
N GLY A 105 10.96 4.72 7.84
CA GLY A 105 9.79 5.35 7.20
C GLY A 105 9.98 5.50 5.69
N ASP A 106 8.98 6.08 5.06
CA ASP A 106 8.93 6.34 3.64
C ASP A 106 7.85 7.40 3.33
N ILE A 107 7.67 7.70 2.04
CA ILE A 107 6.63 8.60 1.54
C ILE A 107 5.18 8.14 1.82
N ALA A 108 4.97 6.92 2.34
CA ALA A 108 3.66 6.45 2.80
C ALA A 108 3.46 6.64 4.31
N SER A 109 4.51 6.98 5.05
CA SER A 109 4.49 7.18 6.49
C SER A 109 3.75 8.47 6.84
N GLY A 110 2.71 8.36 7.66
CA GLY A 110 1.89 9.51 8.06
C GLY A 110 0.89 10.00 7.00
N ASN A 111 0.62 9.22 5.95
CA ASN A 111 -0.36 9.57 4.92
C ASN A 111 -1.76 9.88 5.47
N ASP A 112 -2.19 9.15 6.51
CA ASP A 112 -3.52 9.36 7.11
C ASP A 112 -3.62 10.73 7.79
N LEU A 113 -2.55 11.16 8.45
CA LEU A 113 -2.43 12.50 9.01
C LEU A 113 -2.35 13.56 7.90
N CYS A 114 -1.61 13.30 6.81
CA CYS A 114 -1.56 14.20 5.66
C CYS A 114 -2.95 14.40 5.04
N ALA A 115 -3.71 13.32 4.87
CA ALA A 115 -5.09 13.38 4.36
C ALA A 115 -6.02 14.12 5.33
N LEU A 116 -5.85 13.92 6.64
CA LEU A 116 -6.60 14.64 7.67
C LEU A 116 -6.33 16.15 7.66
N ILE A 117 -5.04 16.56 7.56
CA ILE A 117 -4.64 17.96 7.44
C ILE A 117 -5.21 18.55 6.16
N CYS A 118 -5.05 17.86 5.03
CA CYS A 118 -5.57 18.28 3.72
C CYS A 118 -7.07 18.55 3.77
N LYS A 119 -7.84 17.65 4.38
CA LYS A 119 -9.29 17.80 4.51
C LYS A 119 -9.68 18.93 5.46
N ARG A 120 -9.07 19.02 6.65
CA ARG A 120 -9.48 19.98 7.69
C ARG A 120 -9.06 21.41 7.37
N ALA A 121 -7.82 21.59 6.91
CA ALA A 121 -7.29 22.90 6.59
C ALA A 121 -7.64 23.36 5.16
N GLU A 122 -8.29 22.49 4.35
CA GLU A 122 -8.64 22.77 2.94
C GLU A 122 -7.44 23.24 2.12
N CYS A 123 -6.30 22.60 2.36
CA CYS A 123 -5.02 22.91 1.73
C CYS A 123 -4.47 21.71 0.95
N VAL A 124 -3.61 21.98 -0.02
CA VAL A 124 -2.80 20.93 -0.65
C VAL A 124 -1.74 20.49 0.35
N VAL A 125 -1.63 19.20 0.64
CA VAL A 125 -0.56 18.66 1.48
C VAL A 125 0.46 17.96 0.60
N VAL A 126 1.74 18.26 0.78
CA VAL A 126 2.85 17.65 0.05
C VAL A 126 3.77 16.96 1.04
N THR A 127 3.71 15.64 1.13
CA THR A 127 4.69 14.88 1.92
C THR A 127 5.93 14.57 1.09
N VAL A 128 7.10 14.78 1.69
CA VAL A 128 8.41 14.61 1.02
C VAL A 128 8.97 13.24 1.35
N GLY A 129 9.24 12.42 0.32
CA GLY A 129 9.93 11.13 0.46
C GLY A 129 11.44 11.31 0.41
N TYR A 130 11.98 12.13 1.32
CA TYR A 130 13.40 12.53 1.36
C TYR A 130 14.33 11.31 1.53
N ARG A 131 15.57 11.45 1.07
CA ARG A 131 16.60 10.42 1.18
C ARG A 131 16.95 10.13 2.64
N LEU A 132 17.17 8.87 2.95
CA LEU A 132 17.32 8.37 4.31
C LEU A 132 18.75 7.91 4.60
N ALA A 133 19.16 8.08 5.84
CA ALA A 133 20.39 7.53 6.39
C ALA A 133 20.27 6.00 6.61
N PRO A 134 21.40 5.28 6.64
CA PRO A 134 22.78 5.72 6.47
C PRO A 134 23.26 5.79 5.01
N GLU A 135 22.46 5.37 4.02
CA GLU A 135 22.86 5.44 2.60
C GLU A 135 23.02 6.88 2.12
N HIS A 136 22.23 7.79 2.71
CA HIS A 136 22.31 9.22 2.47
C HIS A 136 22.30 9.96 3.83
N PRO A 137 23.46 10.08 4.50
CA PRO A 137 23.56 10.81 5.76
C PRO A 137 23.31 12.30 5.55
N PHE A 138 23.27 13.07 6.65
CA PHE A 138 23.21 14.52 6.63
C PHE A 138 24.29 15.12 5.69
N PRO A 139 23.95 16.14 4.88
CA PRO A 139 22.71 16.92 4.89
C PRO A 139 21.61 16.43 3.92
N ALA A 140 21.67 15.20 3.38
CA ALA A 140 20.80 14.79 2.27
C ALA A 140 19.28 14.99 2.51
N ALA A 141 18.77 14.62 3.67
CA ALA A 141 17.35 14.81 4.01
C ALA A 141 16.97 16.29 4.15
N PHE A 142 17.88 17.12 4.66
CA PHE A 142 17.69 18.57 4.77
C PHE A 142 17.74 19.24 3.39
N ASP A 143 18.68 18.87 2.55
CA ASP A 143 18.80 19.36 1.17
C ASP A 143 17.56 19.01 0.35
N ASP A 144 17.06 17.77 0.48
CA ASP A 144 15.81 17.34 -0.17
C ASP A 144 14.60 18.15 0.31
N SER A 145 14.58 18.52 1.60
CA SER A 145 13.52 19.37 2.16
C SER A 145 13.54 20.79 1.58
N VAL A 146 14.73 21.34 1.34
CA VAL A 146 14.93 22.65 0.70
C VAL A 146 14.58 22.58 -0.80
N GLU A 147 15.02 21.53 -1.50
CA GLU A 147 14.70 21.30 -2.91
C GLU A 147 13.18 21.13 -3.11
N ALA A 148 12.53 20.36 -2.23
CA ALA A 148 11.08 20.19 -2.23
C ALA A 148 10.36 21.53 -2.07
N LEU A 149 10.74 22.35 -1.10
CA LEU A 149 10.15 23.67 -0.89
C LEU A 149 10.30 24.55 -2.13
N LYS A 150 11.52 24.65 -2.67
CA LYS A 150 11.81 25.45 -3.87
C LYS A 150 11.00 24.99 -5.08
N TRP A 151 10.87 23.69 -5.29
CA TRP A 151 10.07 23.16 -6.39
C TRP A 151 8.58 23.45 -6.19
N VAL A 152 8.03 23.18 -5.00
CA VAL A 152 6.62 23.38 -4.67
C VAL A 152 6.19 24.83 -4.86
N VAL A 153 6.94 25.80 -4.33
CA VAL A 153 6.60 27.23 -4.45
C VAL A 153 7.08 27.86 -5.75
N GLY A 154 7.95 27.16 -6.48
CA GLY A 154 8.45 27.58 -7.79
C GLY A 154 7.33 27.63 -8.82
N LYS A 155 7.56 28.36 -9.92
CA LYS A 155 6.54 28.60 -10.96
C LYS A 155 5.89 27.31 -11.49
N GLU A 156 6.69 26.27 -11.69
CA GLU A 156 6.20 24.97 -12.17
C GLU A 156 5.35 24.25 -11.13
N GLY A 157 5.88 24.04 -9.91
CA GLY A 157 5.16 23.37 -8.84
C GLY A 157 3.89 24.11 -8.44
N ALA A 158 3.94 25.45 -8.32
CA ALA A 158 2.78 26.24 -7.95
C ALA A 158 1.62 26.11 -8.97
N LEU A 159 1.95 26.08 -10.26
CA LEU A 159 0.99 25.87 -11.33
C LEU A 159 0.44 24.43 -11.34
N GLU A 160 1.33 23.45 -11.24
CA GLU A 160 1.02 22.01 -11.28
C GLU A 160 0.17 21.56 -10.10
N LEU A 161 0.37 22.16 -8.92
CA LEU A 161 -0.38 21.87 -7.71
C LEU A 161 -1.61 22.77 -7.54
N GLY A 162 -1.70 23.84 -8.32
CA GLY A 162 -2.77 24.82 -8.22
C GLY A 162 -2.77 25.61 -6.90
N ILE A 163 -1.60 25.82 -6.31
CA ILE A 163 -1.43 26.44 -4.98
C ILE A 163 -1.14 27.94 -5.06
N ASN A 164 -1.29 28.61 -3.92
CA ASN A 164 -0.82 29.96 -3.67
C ASN A 164 0.55 29.90 -2.95
N PRO A 165 1.67 30.26 -3.59
CA PRO A 165 3.00 30.18 -2.99
C PRO A 165 3.24 31.19 -1.86
N SER A 166 2.29 32.11 -1.58
CA SER A 166 2.34 33.02 -0.42
C SER A 166 1.70 32.44 0.85
N GLN A 167 1.07 31.26 0.76
CA GLN A 167 0.31 30.60 1.82
C GLN A 167 0.92 29.21 2.11
N VAL A 168 2.15 29.21 2.62
CA VAL A 168 2.94 28.00 2.87
C VAL A 168 2.99 27.72 4.37
N GLY A 169 2.60 26.50 4.75
CA GLY A 169 2.88 25.91 6.05
C GLY A 169 3.84 24.73 5.91
N VAL A 170 4.58 24.42 6.96
CA VAL A 170 5.42 23.22 7.04
C VAL A 170 5.15 22.45 8.32
N GLY A 171 5.50 21.18 8.36
CA GLY A 171 5.42 20.43 9.60
C GLY A 171 5.97 19.03 9.49
N GLY A 172 6.11 18.39 10.63
CA GLY A 172 6.59 17.02 10.67
C GLY A 172 6.60 16.44 12.07
N THR A 173 6.98 15.16 12.12
CA THR A 173 7.00 14.37 13.35
C THR A 173 8.42 13.91 13.67
N SER A 174 8.87 13.98 14.92
CA SER A 174 10.18 13.46 15.34
C SER A 174 11.30 14.06 14.47
N ALA A 175 12.11 13.24 13.81
CA ALA A 175 13.10 13.64 12.81
C ALA A 175 12.53 14.56 11.71
N GLY A 176 11.28 14.37 11.28
CA GLY A 176 10.61 15.28 10.33
C GLY A 176 10.24 16.63 10.94
N GLY A 177 9.98 16.67 12.25
CA GLY A 177 9.81 17.92 13.00
C GLY A 177 11.11 18.74 13.01
N GLN A 178 12.25 18.07 13.16
CA GLN A 178 13.57 18.71 13.02
C GLN A 178 13.74 19.33 11.63
N LEU A 179 13.47 18.56 10.57
CA LEU A 179 13.55 19.04 9.19
C LEU A 179 12.64 20.24 8.96
N ALA A 180 11.41 20.23 9.48
CA ALA A 180 10.47 21.34 9.36
C ALA A 180 10.97 22.62 10.07
N ALA A 181 11.56 22.48 11.26
CA ALA A 181 12.11 23.60 12.01
C ALA A 181 13.33 24.22 11.32
N SER A 182 14.31 23.40 10.93
CA SER A 182 15.49 23.88 10.21
C SER A 182 15.13 24.42 8.82
N LEU A 183 14.18 23.81 8.10
CA LEU A 183 13.69 24.34 6.81
C LEU A 183 13.04 25.71 6.97
N SER A 184 12.31 25.94 8.06
CA SER A 184 11.68 27.24 8.33
C SER A 184 12.69 28.37 8.45
N ILE A 185 13.78 28.15 9.18
CA ILE A 185 14.90 29.09 9.30
C ILE A 185 15.58 29.26 7.93
N LYS A 186 15.86 28.15 7.23
CA LYS A 186 16.53 28.18 5.92
C LYS A 186 15.74 28.99 4.89
N ALA A 187 14.41 28.82 4.86
CA ALA A 187 13.53 29.47 3.90
C ALA A 187 13.59 31.01 3.99
N ALA A 188 13.74 31.56 5.19
CA ALA A 188 13.82 33.00 5.43
C ALA A 188 15.13 33.62 4.93
N ILE A 189 16.21 32.84 4.84
CA ILE A 189 17.54 33.28 4.38
C ILE A 189 17.87 32.83 2.96
N LEU A 190 16.92 32.23 2.24
CA LEU A 190 17.08 31.99 0.80
C LEU A 190 17.06 33.31 0.02
N GLU A 191 17.61 33.27 -1.19
CA GLU A 191 17.60 34.41 -2.11
C GLU A 191 16.84 34.02 -3.39
N PRO A 192 15.60 34.50 -3.60
CA PRO A 192 14.79 35.31 -2.68
C PRO A 192 14.22 34.49 -1.48
N PRO A 193 13.87 35.14 -0.36
CA PRO A 193 13.25 34.47 0.79
C PRO A 193 11.92 33.83 0.41
N ILE A 194 11.65 32.65 0.98
CA ILE A 194 10.37 31.94 0.83
C ILE A 194 9.58 32.11 2.14
N PRO A 195 8.46 32.85 2.14
CA PRO A 195 7.72 33.12 3.37
C PRO A 195 6.91 31.90 3.81
N ILE A 196 7.38 31.21 4.85
CA ILE A 196 6.59 30.22 5.58
C ILE A 196 5.77 30.97 6.64
N LYS A 197 4.47 30.67 6.70
CA LYS A 197 3.53 31.34 7.62
C LYS A 197 3.35 30.57 8.93
N PHE A 198 3.58 29.26 8.90
CA PHE A 198 3.32 28.40 10.04
C PHE A 198 4.16 27.14 10.02
N GLN A 199 4.57 26.68 11.21
CA GLN A 199 5.20 25.38 11.39
C GLN A 199 4.51 24.54 12.47
N LEU A 200 4.27 23.27 12.16
CA LEU A 200 3.71 22.25 13.06
C LEU A 200 4.78 21.22 13.43
N LEU A 201 5.20 21.21 14.69
CA LEU A 201 6.26 20.34 15.19
C LEU A 201 5.66 19.31 16.15
N ILE A 202 5.67 18.02 15.79
CA ILE A 202 5.11 16.96 16.64
C ILE A 202 6.24 16.10 17.18
N VAL A 203 6.38 16.05 18.51
CA VAL A 203 7.47 15.38 19.23
C VAL A 203 8.83 15.59 18.56
N PRO A 204 9.19 16.84 18.20
CA PRO A 204 10.31 17.10 17.28
C PRO A 204 11.65 16.74 17.92
N VAL A 205 12.61 16.32 17.08
CA VAL A 205 14.03 16.44 17.45
C VAL A 205 14.46 17.89 17.25
N ILE A 206 15.15 18.46 18.21
CA ILE A 206 15.60 19.85 18.24
C ILE A 206 17.11 19.95 18.49
N ASP A 207 17.66 19.08 19.35
CA ASP A 207 19.07 19.13 19.76
C ASP A 207 19.76 17.79 19.54
N ASN A 208 20.50 17.65 18.44
CA ASN A 208 21.29 16.44 18.20
C ASN A 208 22.51 16.32 19.12
N THR A 209 22.85 17.34 19.92
CA THR A 209 23.94 17.25 20.93
C THR A 209 23.44 16.68 22.26
N ALA A 210 22.13 16.51 22.41
CA ALA A 210 21.51 16.02 23.63
C ALA A 210 21.93 14.58 24.00
N THR A 211 21.97 14.32 25.31
CA THR A 211 22.27 13.01 25.92
C THR A 211 21.52 12.87 27.25
N GLU A 212 21.57 11.69 27.86
CA GLU A 212 21.05 11.42 29.22
C GLU A 212 21.66 12.32 30.29
N ALA A 213 22.86 12.86 30.05
CA ALA A 213 23.51 13.80 30.96
C ALA A 213 23.08 15.26 30.75
N THR A 214 22.26 15.56 29.73
CA THR A 214 21.83 16.92 29.40
C THR A 214 20.30 17.03 29.41
N VAL A 215 19.69 17.58 28.36
CA VAL A 215 18.25 17.89 28.30
C VAL A 215 17.36 16.64 28.37
N TRP A 216 17.88 15.45 28.06
CA TRP A 216 17.13 14.19 28.19
C TRP A 216 17.06 13.64 29.61
N ALA A 217 17.87 14.15 30.55
CA ALA A 217 17.97 13.59 31.91
C ALA A 217 16.61 13.35 32.60
N PRO A 218 15.61 14.26 32.53
CA PRO A 218 14.31 14.05 33.17
C PRO A 218 13.53 12.85 32.61
N ASN A 219 13.70 12.55 31.32
CA ASN A 219 12.92 11.56 30.58
C ASN A 219 13.78 10.41 30.02
N GLN A 220 14.96 10.15 30.61
CA GLN A 220 15.89 9.10 30.17
C GLN A 220 15.25 7.69 30.17
N ASN A 221 14.26 7.46 31.03
CA ASN A 221 13.53 6.19 31.14
C ASN A 221 12.29 6.10 30.22
N ALA A 222 12.14 7.04 29.27
CA ALA A 222 11.00 7.06 28.36
C ALA A 222 10.86 5.73 27.60
N PRO A 223 9.64 5.16 27.51
CA PRO A 223 9.41 3.94 26.77
C PRO A 223 9.47 4.22 25.26
N TRP A 224 9.72 3.15 24.48
CA TRP A 224 9.85 3.19 23.02
C TRP A 224 11.08 3.97 22.52
N LEU A 225 11.11 5.30 22.65
CA LEU A 225 12.26 6.09 22.25
C LEU A 225 13.23 6.23 23.42
N THR A 226 14.16 5.28 23.53
CA THR A 226 15.21 5.31 24.54
C THR A 226 16.42 6.14 24.08
N PRO A 227 17.28 6.59 25.00
CA PRO A 227 18.53 7.26 24.66
C PRO A 227 19.40 6.45 23.70
N ALA A 228 19.57 5.14 23.96
CA ALA A 228 20.32 4.25 23.08
C ALA A 228 19.76 4.24 21.65
N ARG A 229 18.43 4.20 21.49
CA ARG A 229 17.77 4.25 20.18
C ARG A 229 17.96 5.58 19.47
N MET A 230 17.83 6.70 20.17
CA MET A 230 18.11 8.02 19.58
C MET A 230 19.56 8.16 19.14
N LEU A 231 20.51 7.76 19.99
CA LEU A 231 21.94 7.80 19.66
C LEU A 231 22.28 6.92 18.45
N TRP A 232 21.63 5.77 18.31
CA TRP A 232 21.78 4.89 17.16
C TRP A 232 21.29 5.54 15.85
N TYR A 233 20.11 6.18 15.85
CA TYR A 233 19.64 6.96 14.70
C TYR A 233 20.56 8.15 14.40
N ARG A 234 21.01 8.85 15.45
CA ARG A 234 21.94 9.99 15.31
C ARG A 234 23.24 9.56 14.63
N GLN A 235 23.82 8.43 15.01
CA GLN A 235 25.07 7.95 14.43
C GLN A 235 24.94 7.64 12.93
N MET A 236 23.79 7.12 12.49
CA MET A 236 23.55 6.88 11.06
C MET A 236 23.36 8.18 10.29
N TYR A 237 22.65 9.15 10.87
CA TYR A 237 22.35 10.43 10.21
C TYR A 237 23.54 11.40 10.22
N LEU A 238 24.28 11.48 11.32
CA LEU A 238 25.38 12.40 11.56
C LEU A 238 26.69 11.62 11.80
N PRO A 239 27.28 10.99 10.76
CA PRO A 239 28.55 10.29 10.91
C PRO A 239 29.71 11.24 11.24
N ASN A 240 29.58 12.54 10.91
CA ASN A 240 30.47 13.58 11.40
C ASN A 240 29.86 14.28 12.62
N LYS A 241 30.53 14.17 13.77
CA LYS A 241 30.07 14.73 15.04
C LYS A 241 29.98 16.27 15.02
N GLU A 242 30.80 16.95 14.24
CA GLU A 242 30.74 18.42 14.12
C GLU A 242 29.40 18.90 13.54
N SER A 243 28.71 18.05 12.77
CA SER A 243 27.39 18.36 12.24
C SER A 243 26.30 18.38 13.32
N GLU A 244 26.51 17.80 14.50
CA GLU A 244 25.54 17.86 15.62
C GLU A 244 25.32 19.32 16.10
N GLU A 245 26.33 20.18 16.00
CA GLU A 245 26.25 21.59 16.42
C GLU A 245 25.76 22.53 15.31
N GLN A 246 25.57 22.03 14.08
CA GLN A 246 25.06 22.82 12.96
C GLN A 246 23.56 23.02 13.11
N TRP A 247 23.06 24.24 12.93
CA TRP A 247 21.65 24.56 13.13
C TRP A 247 20.72 23.85 12.11
N GLU A 248 21.27 23.47 10.95
CA GLU A 248 20.61 22.64 9.95
C GLU A 248 20.27 21.23 10.46
N ALA A 249 21.04 20.71 11.42
CA ALA A 249 20.78 19.45 12.12
C ALA A 249 20.13 19.66 13.50
N SER A 250 20.48 20.74 14.20
CA SER A 250 20.00 21.06 15.55
C SER A 250 19.44 22.49 15.57
N PRO A 251 18.15 22.69 15.23
CA PRO A 251 17.57 24.03 15.09
C PRO A 251 17.73 24.93 16.33
N CYS A 252 17.89 24.38 17.54
CA CYS A 252 18.20 25.19 18.74
C CYS A 252 19.59 25.85 18.72
N LYS A 253 20.50 25.44 17.83
CA LYS A 253 21.84 26.02 17.69
C LYS A 253 21.87 27.25 16.78
N ALA A 254 20.74 27.61 16.18
CA ALA A 254 20.62 28.85 15.40
C ALA A 254 20.81 30.09 16.29
N SER A 255 21.38 31.17 15.72
CA SER A 255 21.49 32.45 16.43
C SER A 255 20.10 33.00 16.76
N PRO A 256 19.96 33.86 17.79
CA PRO A 256 18.68 34.52 18.11
C PRO A 256 18.05 35.21 16.89
N SER A 257 18.85 35.90 16.08
CA SER A 257 18.40 36.54 14.85
C SER A 257 17.85 35.57 13.80
N LEU A 258 18.46 34.38 13.65
CA LEU A 258 17.96 33.34 12.77
C LEU A 258 16.69 32.69 13.33
N LEU A 259 16.65 32.41 14.63
CA LEU A 259 15.46 31.88 15.31
C LEU A 259 14.26 32.82 15.19
N ALA A 260 14.49 34.13 15.27
CA ALA A 260 13.45 35.12 15.11
C ALA A 260 12.78 35.10 13.72
N THR A 261 13.45 34.54 12.71
CA THR A 261 12.85 34.34 11.38
C THR A 261 11.79 33.24 11.36
N SER A 262 11.83 32.29 12.29
CA SER A 262 10.88 31.16 12.38
C SER A 262 9.42 31.62 12.38
N PRO A 263 8.48 30.90 11.75
CA PRO A 263 7.09 31.30 11.64
C PRO A 263 6.30 31.10 12.95
N ASN A 264 5.03 31.47 12.96
CA ASN A 264 4.11 31.04 14.02
C ASN A 264 4.18 29.53 14.19
N THR A 265 4.30 29.07 15.43
CA THR A 265 4.74 27.70 15.73
C THR A 265 3.72 27.01 16.61
N TRP A 266 3.39 25.76 16.30
CA TRP A 266 2.64 24.88 17.19
C TRP A 266 3.45 23.62 17.46
N ILE A 267 3.71 23.33 18.74
CA ILE A 267 4.54 22.21 19.18
C ILE A 267 3.68 21.25 20.01
N ALA A 268 3.57 20.01 19.56
CA ALA A 268 3.03 18.91 20.35
C ALA A 268 4.17 18.18 21.07
N VAL A 269 4.10 18.10 22.39
CA VAL A 269 5.03 17.31 23.22
C VAL A 269 4.27 16.21 23.93
N SER A 270 4.89 15.04 24.06
CA SER A 270 4.34 13.92 24.85
C SER A 270 5.06 13.86 26.18
N GLU A 271 4.34 13.85 27.30
CA GLU A 271 4.96 14.01 28.63
C GLU A 271 6.01 12.93 28.94
N GLN A 272 5.76 11.68 28.52
CA GLN A 272 6.65 10.53 28.74
C GLN A 272 7.44 10.20 27.45
N ASP A 273 7.94 11.23 26.78
CA ASP A 273 8.83 11.14 25.62
C ASP A 273 10.21 11.72 25.95
N LEU A 274 11.26 11.04 25.52
CA LEU A 274 12.65 11.48 25.66
C LEU A 274 12.86 12.91 25.15
N LEU A 275 12.17 13.29 24.06
CA LEU A 275 12.32 14.60 23.41
C LEU A 275 11.39 15.69 23.96
N ALA A 276 10.55 15.39 24.95
CA ALA A 276 9.63 16.39 25.51
C ALA A 276 10.36 17.63 26.09
N PRO A 277 11.47 17.47 26.84
CA PRO A 277 12.19 18.61 27.40
C PRO A 277 12.79 19.52 26.33
N GLU A 278 13.38 18.97 25.25
CA GLU A 278 13.95 19.78 24.17
C GLU A 278 12.88 20.50 23.34
N GLY A 279 11.73 19.86 23.08
CA GLY A 279 10.61 20.51 22.39
C GLY A 279 10.01 21.67 23.19
N THR A 280 9.97 21.54 24.52
CA THR A 280 9.54 22.61 25.42
C THR A 280 10.56 23.75 25.47
N ALA A 281 11.85 23.42 25.62
CA ALA A 281 12.93 24.40 25.63
C ALA A 281 13.02 25.19 24.32
N TYR A 282 12.75 24.55 23.19
CA TYR A 282 12.71 25.24 21.89
C TYR A 282 11.60 26.29 21.82
N ALA A 283 10.44 26.02 22.42
CA ALA A 283 9.36 26.99 22.47
C ALA A 283 9.77 28.24 23.25
N ASP A 284 10.45 28.06 24.38
CA ASP A 284 10.98 29.17 25.17
C ASP A 284 12.03 29.94 24.37
N GLN A 285 12.94 29.24 23.69
CA GLN A 285 13.97 29.84 22.84
C GLN A 285 13.37 30.68 21.68
N LEU A 286 12.26 30.23 21.09
CA LEU A 286 11.54 31.01 20.07
C LEU A 286 10.90 32.27 20.66
N ARG A 287 10.29 32.18 21.87
CA ARG A 287 9.72 33.36 22.54
C ARG A 287 10.80 34.39 22.83
N ASP A 288 11.93 33.95 23.40
CA ASP A 288 13.06 34.81 23.73
C ASP A 288 13.64 35.47 22.48
N ALA A 289 13.80 34.72 21.39
CA ALA A 289 14.29 35.26 20.12
C ALA A 289 13.33 36.32 19.54
N TRP A 290 12.02 36.06 19.53
CA TRP A 290 11.03 37.01 19.04
C TRP A 290 10.89 38.25 19.91
N GLU A 291 10.98 38.12 21.23
CA GLU A 291 11.02 39.25 22.15
C GLU A 291 12.28 40.09 21.92
N SER A 292 13.45 39.45 21.80
CA SER A 292 14.73 40.14 21.60
C SER A 292 14.84 40.91 20.28
N GLU A 293 14.22 40.40 19.21
CA GLU A 293 14.22 41.01 17.87
C GLU A 293 12.95 41.85 17.61
N ALA A 294 12.09 42.04 18.62
CA ALA A 294 10.83 42.76 18.54
C ALA A 294 9.89 42.28 17.40
N VAL A 295 9.81 40.96 17.23
CA VAL A 295 8.96 40.31 16.21
C VAL A 295 7.69 39.77 16.86
N GLU A 296 6.53 40.23 16.41
CA GLU A 296 5.24 39.73 16.93
C GLU A 296 4.86 38.38 16.29
N LYS A 297 5.14 37.29 16.99
CA LYS A 297 4.80 35.90 16.61
C LYS A 297 4.33 35.10 17.82
N GLN A 298 3.65 33.99 17.55
CA GLN A 298 3.08 33.12 18.58
C GLN A 298 3.64 31.71 18.50
N VAL A 299 3.94 31.14 19.67
CA VAL A 299 4.23 29.71 19.84
C VAL A 299 3.23 29.10 20.80
N PHE A 300 2.60 28.02 20.36
CA PHE A 300 1.66 27.22 21.15
C PHE A 300 2.30 25.89 21.48
N VAL A 301 2.33 25.52 22.76
CA VAL A 301 2.82 24.21 23.20
C VAL A 301 1.65 23.41 23.75
N LYS A 302 1.39 22.25 23.15
CA LYS A 302 0.40 21.28 23.64
C LYS A 302 1.11 20.07 24.23
N SER A 303 1.02 19.94 25.54
CA SER A 303 1.49 18.74 26.25
C SER A 303 0.39 17.68 26.32
N TYR A 304 0.73 16.46 25.93
CA TYR A 304 -0.12 15.28 26.01
C TYR A 304 0.30 14.43 27.21
N LYS A 305 -0.58 14.40 28.21
CA LYS A 305 -0.30 13.75 29.50
C LYS A 305 -0.28 12.23 29.36
N GLY A 306 0.71 11.58 29.97
CA GLY A 306 0.89 10.13 29.92
C GLY A 306 1.12 9.50 28.54
N SER A 307 1.32 10.31 27.49
CA SER A 307 1.65 9.82 26.15
C SER A 307 3.16 9.69 25.94
N THR A 308 3.54 8.95 24.90
CA THR A 308 4.95 8.63 24.57
C THR A 308 5.31 9.10 23.17
N HIS A 309 6.57 8.96 22.77
CA HIS A 309 7.02 9.30 21.41
C HIS A 309 6.16 8.64 20.30
N SER A 310 5.58 7.47 20.59
CA SER A 310 4.72 6.72 19.67
C SER A 310 3.26 7.21 19.61
N ILE A 311 2.98 8.44 20.05
CA ILE A 311 1.61 8.99 20.18
C ILE A 311 0.77 8.87 18.90
N LEU A 312 1.37 9.02 17.71
CA LEU A 312 0.67 8.86 16.43
C LEU A 312 0.39 7.39 16.07
N ALA A 313 1.20 6.44 16.53
CA ALA A 313 0.97 5.02 16.30
C ALA A 313 -0.27 4.50 17.04
N MET A 314 -0.66 5.16 18.14
CA MET A 314 -1.86 4.84 18.92
C MET A 314 -3.16 5.40 18.33
N SER A 315 -3.09 6.38 17.42
CA SER A 315 -4.27 7.07 16.86
C SER A 315 -5.22 6.18 16.06
N ALA A 316 -4.79 4.97 15.72
CA ALA A 316 -5.48 4.07 14.81
C ALA A 316 -5.92 2.73 15.45
N GLN A 317 -6.03 2.71 16.77
CA GLN A 317 -6.69 1.65 17.54
C GLN A 317 -8.22 1.75 17.42
N PRO A 318 -8.96 0.65 17.16
CA PRO A 318 -10.43 0.63 17.25
C PRO A 318 -10.87 0.72 18.71
N ARG A 319 -11.11 1.93 19.22
CA ARG A 319 -11.61 2.13 20.58
C ARG A 319 -13.09 1.73 20.69
N LYS A 320 -13.38 0.70 21.50
CA LYS A 320 -14.72 0.45 22.05
C LYS A 320 -14.99 1.47 23.16
N LYS A 321 -15.82 2.47 22.86
CA LYS A 321 -16.39 3.49 23.78
C LYS A 321 -15.34 4.42 24.44
N ARG A 322 -15.52 5.72 24.17
CA ARG A 322 -14.60 6.86 24.38
C ARG A 322 -13.56 6.97 23.28
N GLN A 323 -13.72 7.99 22.43
CA GLN A 323 -12.56 8.65 21.84
C GLN A 323 -11.96 9.48 22.99
N PRO A 324 -10.78 9.20 23.54
CA PRO A 324 -9.98 10.24 24.12
C PRO A 324 -9.80 11.32 23.05
N ASP A 325 -10.15 12.54 23.42
CA ASP A 325 -9.87 13.82 22.74
C ASP A 325 -8.37 14.06 22.40
N ILE A 326 -7.53 13.02 22.39
CA ILE A 326 -6.06 13.06 22.28
C ILE A 326 -5.57 13.62 20.94
N PHE A 327 -6.42 13.84 19.93
CA PHE A 327 -5.99 14.56 18.72
C PHE A 327 -7.02 15.56 18.20
N ARG A 328 -7.28 16.60 18.97
CA ARG A 328 -7.77 17.87 18.43
C ARG A 328 -6.65 18.60 17.66
N PHE A 329 -6.16 18.03 16.56
CA PHE A 329 -5.43 18.80 15.53
C PHE A 329 -6.28 19.94 14.96
N LYS A 330 -7.58 19.96 15.26
CA LYS A 330 -8.50 21.04 14.96
C LYS A 330 -7.87 22.39 15.24
N GLU A 331 -7.27 22.62 16.41
CA GLU A 331 -6.66 23.91 16.75
C GLU A 331 -5.52 24.28 15.80
N ALA A 332 -4.57 23.37 15.56
CA ALA A 332 -3.45 23.61 14.63
C ALA A 332 -3.91 23.79 13.17
N THR A 333 -4.90 22.98 12.71
CA THR A 333 -5.44 23.10 11.35
C THR A 333 -6.31 24.34 11.18
N ASP A 334 -7.05 24.75 12.22
CA ASP A 334 -7.86 25.96 12.23
C ASP A 334 -6.95 27.19 12.25
N LEU A 335 -5.87 27.17 13.05
CA LEU A 335 -4.83 28.20 13.03
C LEU A 335 -4.23 28.32 11.63
N PHE A 336 -3.86 27.19 11.00
CA PHE A 336 -3.35 27.22 9.63
C PHE A 336 -4.36 27.79 8.62
N LYS A 337 -5.62 27.36 8.70
CA LYS A 337 -6.70 27.81 7.82
C LYS A 337 -7.00 29.31 7.95
N ASN A 338 -6.94 29.85 9.17
CA ASN A 338 -7.40 31.21 9.47
C ASN A 338 -6.31 32.29 9.32
N MET A 339 -5.03 31.94 9.10
CA MET A 339 -3.97 32.94 8.91
C MET A 339 -4.06 33.76 7.60
N GLY A 340 -5.03 33.47 6.74
CA GLY A 340 -5.36 34.27 5.56
C GLY A 340 -6.40 35.38 5.80
N SER A 341 -7.08 35.41 6.95
CA SER A 341 -8.11 36.40 7.29
C SER A 341 -7.61 37.34 8.39
N HIS A 342 -7.67 38.66 8.18
CA HIS A 342 -7.37 39.69 9.20
C HIS A 342 -8.41 39.75 10.35
N SER A 343 -8.99 38.61 10.75
CA SER A 343 -9.87 38.55 11.92
C SER A 343 -9.05 38.17 13.15
N PRO A 344 -9.25 38.83 14.31
CA PRO A 344 -8.61 38.39 15.54
C PRO A 344 -8.99 36.93 15.82
N PRO A 345 -8.07 36.11 16.35
CA PRO A 345 -8.40 34.73 16.71
C PRO A 345 -9.56 34.74 17.70
N ILE A 346 -10.52 33.84 17.47
CA ILE A 346 -11.67 33.59 18.34
C ILE A 346 -11.14 33.38 19.77
N ASP A 347 -11.65 34.15 20.73
CA ASP A 347 -11.51 33.87 22.17
C ASP A 347 -12.07 32.47 22.42
N LEU A 348 -11.19 31.47 22.45
CA LEU A 348 -11.53 30.13 22.87
C LEU A 348 -11.33 30.06 24.39
N PRO A 349 -12.35 29.66 25.15
CA PRO A 349 -12.26 29.61 26.60
C PRO A 349 -11.15 28.64 27.01
N ILE A 350 -10.29 29.12 27.89
CA ILE A 350 -9.42 28.26 28.70
C ILE A 350 -10.38 27.45 29.57
N ASP A 351 -10.66 26.20 29.18
CA ASP A 351 -11.44 25.27 30.00
C ASP A 351 -10.60 24.88 31.23
N HIS A 352 -10.71 25.73 32.26
CA HIS A 352 -10.51 25.37 33.65
C HIS A 352 -11.74 24.57 34.12
N ASP A 353 -11.51 23.31 34.49
CA ASP A 353 -12.27 22.48 35.44
C ASP A 353 -13.81 22.41 35.42
N PHE A 354 -14.31 21.18 35.20
CA PHE A 354 -15.41 20.54 35.95
C PHE A 354 -15.12 19.02 35.91
N GLY A 355 -14.99 18.24 36.98
CA GLY A 355 -15.31 18.39 38.40
C GLY A 355 -15.80 17.01 38.88
N CYS A 356 -15.06 16.35 39.75
CA CYS A 356 -15.57 15.41 40.75
C CYS A 356 -14.63 15.47 41.95
N GLU A 357 -15.16 16.07 43.00
CA GLU A 357 -14.60 16.30 44.33
C GLU A 357 -14.21 14.99 45.01
N GLU A 358 -13.10 14.98 45.75
CA GLU A 358 -13.10 14.85 47.22
C GLU A 358 -11.67 14.61 47.76
N MET A 359 -11.42 15.18 48.93
CA MET A 359 -10.27 15.00 49.84
C MET A 359 -9.04 15.92 49.67
N LEU A 360 -9.22 17.12 50.27
CA LEU A 360 -8.45 17.64 51.42
C LEU A 360 -6.95 18.00 51.25
N HIS A 361 -6.72 19.32 51.22
CA HIS A 361 -5.61 20.12 51.78
C HIS A 361 -4.53 19.44 52.65
N PHE A 362 -3.24 19.73 52.39
CA PHE A 362 -2.34 20.65 53.15
C PHE A 362 -0.87 20.58 52.61
N PRO A 363 0.09 21.49 52.99
CA PRO A 363 0.96 22.18 52.02
C PRO A 363 2.49 21.97 52.21
N ARG A 364 3.26 22.43 51.20
CA ARG A 364 4.62 23.01 51.21
C ARG A 364 5.67 22.54 52.25
N ASP A 365 6.86 22.17 51.76
CA ASP A 365 8.10 22.92 52.05
C ASP A 365 9.25 22.58 51.05
N PRO A 366 10.12 23.54 50.66
CA PRO A 366 11.27 23.32 49.78
C PRO A 366 12.61 23.48 50.52
N ALA A 367 13.44 22.44 50.51
CA ALA A 367 14.88 22.47 50.73
C ALA A 367 15.41 21.21 50.02
N ASP A 368 16.44 21.22 49.18
CA ASP A 368 17.77 21.72 49.48
C ASP A 368 18.61 21.76 48.20
N ARG A 369 19.56 22.70 48.13
CA ARG A 369 20.55 22.82 47.05
C ARG A 369 21.84 22.13 47.49
N GLY A 370 22.46 21.36 46.60
CA GLY A 370 23.80 20.80 46.82
C GLY A 370 24.65 20.84 45.56
N THR A 371 25.49 21.86 45.48
CA THR A 371 26.58 22.10 44.51
C THR A 371 27.76 21.14 44.71
N TYR A 372 28.51 20.76 43.65
CA TYR A 372 29.98 20.57 43.70
C TYR A 372 30.63 20.70 42.30
N SER A 373 31.89 21.14 42.31
CA SER A 373 32.68 21.63 41.17
C SER A 373 34.00 20.84 40.96
N ILE A 374 34.44 20.81 39.69
CA ILE A 374 35.81 20.86 39.10
C ILE A 374 36.88 19.80 39.49
N ALA A 375 37.48 19.15 38.46
CA ALA A 375 38.94 18.95 38.30
C ALA A 375 39.33 18.34 36.91
N GLU A 376 40.26 19.00 36.21
CA GLU A 376 41.13 18.45 35.13
C GLU A 376 42.41 17.79 35.75
N PRO A 377 43.54 17.46 35.05
CA PRO A 377 43.87 17.12 33.63
C PRO A 377 44.79 15.86 33.54
N LEU A 378 45.28 15.45 32.33
CA LEU A 378 46.68 14.98 32.08
C LEU A 378 46.95 14.54 30.62
N ALA A 379 48.17 14.80 30.13
CA ALA A 379 48.67 14.56 28.77
C ALA A 379 49.99 13.73 28.74
N TRP A 380 50.27 12.97 27.66
CA TRP A 380 51.58 12.60 27.02
C TRP A 380 51.27 11.88 25.64
N PRO A 381 52.21 11.56 24.70
CA PRO A 381 52.30 12.10 23.33
C PRO A 381 52.63 10.97 22.27
N PRO A 382 53.32 11.15 21.11
CA PRO A 382 52.95 10.49 19.84
C PRO A 382 53.87 9.33 19.39
N LEU A 383 53.38 8.44 18.50
CA LEU A 383 54.22 7.45 17.80
C LEU A 383 53.81 7.20 16.33
N ALA A 384 54.84 6.88 15.54
CA ALA A 384 55.00 7.00 14.09
C ALA A 384 54.37 5.89 13.21
N ARG A 385 54.25 6.19 11.91
CA ARG A 385 53.88 5.27 10.81
C ARG A 385 55.11 4.67 10.11
N PRO A 386 54.99 3.48 9.49
CA PRO A 386 55.84 3.12 8.35
C PRO A 386 55.07 2.67 7.08
N GLY A 387 55.46 3.28 5.95
CA GLY A 387 55.89 2.61 4.70
C GLY A 387 54.89 1.86 3.80
N ILE A 388 54.68 2.38 2.58
CA ILE A 388 54.10 1.69 1.42
C ILE A 388 55.22 1.46 0.37
N PRO A 389 55.36 0.28 -0.24
CA PRO A 389 56.13 0.12 -1.47
C PRO A 389 55.30 0.36 -2.72
N LYS A 390 55.89 1.12 -3.65
CA LYS A 390 55.52 1.23 -5.05
C LYS A 390 55.83 -0.09 -5.76
N ASP A 391 55.02 -0.45 -6.76
CA ASP A 391 55.44 -0.62 -8.17
C ASP A 391 54.28 -1.25 -8.97
N TRP A 392 53.95 -0.65 -10.12
CA TRP A 392 53.80 -1.28 -11.46
C TRP A 392 53.02 -0.34 -12.40
N GLU A 393 53.78 0.34 -13.25
CA GLU A 393 53.32 1.13 -14.39
C GLU A 393 53.21 0.28 -15.67
N HIS A 394 52.22 0.67 -16.49
CA HIS A 394 52.16 0.68 -17.96
C HIS A 394 52.20 -0.62 -18.81
N ARG A 395 51.09 -0.82 -19.54
CA ARG A 395 50.89 -0.97 -21.02
C ARG A 395 49.36 -0.97 -21.22
N GLY A 396 48.67 -0.17 -22.02
CA GLY A 396 48.98 0.53 -23.26
C GLY A 396 48.18 -0.14 -24.38
N ASP A 397 46.99 0.38 -24.72
CA ASP A 397 46.33 0.14 -26.02
C ASP A 397 45.37 1.30 -26.36
N HIS A 398 45.77 2.07 -27.37
CA HIS A 398 45.01 3.08 -28.09
C HIS A 398 44.76 2.53 -29.49
N GLU A 399 43.51 2.23 -29.85
CA GLU A 399 42.98 2.30 -31.23
C GLU A 399 41.52 1.80 -31.24
N PHE A 400 40.54 2.70 -31.01
CA PHE A 400 39.18 2.61 -31.60
C PHE A 400 38.34 3.88 -31.27
N ALA A 401 38.94 5.06 -31.37
CA ALA A 401 38.25 6.32 -31.04
C ALA A 401 38.48 7.36 -32.13
N GLU A 402 37.99 7.12 -33.36
CA GLU A 402 37.86 8.19 -34.36
C GLU A 402 36.85 7.83 -35.45
N LYS A 403 35.57 8.16 -35.18
CA LYS A 403 34.53 8.61 -36.12
C LYS A 403 33.18 8.58 -35.42
N LEU A 404 32.77 9.70 -34.82
CA LEU A 404 31.38 10.16 -34.63
C LEU A 404 31.41 11.56 -33.96
N SER A 405 30.53 12.46 -34.40
CA SER A 405 30.56 13.91 -34.13
C SER A 405 30.28 14.31 -32.67
N PRO A 406 30.74 15.49 -32.20
CA PRO A 406 30.67 15.88 -30.79
C PRO A 406 29.33 16.57 -30.44
N LYS A 407 28.28 15.79 -30.20
CA LYS A 407 27.14 16.19 -29.34
C LYS A 407 26.71 14.96 -28.54
N SER A 408 26.43 15.17 -27.25
CA SER A 408 26.14 14.19 -26.19
C SER A 408 27.29 13.27 -25.77
N ARG A 409 28.13 13.74 -24.83
CA ARG A 409 28.83 12.85 -23.89
C ARG A 409 28.08 12.89 -22.56
N CYS A 410 27.42 11.79 -22.21
CA CYS A 410 27.00 11.47 -20.86
C CYS A 410 27.62 10.09 -20.54
N PRO A 411 28.51 9.96 -19.53
CA PRO A 411 29.23 8.71 -19.26
C PRO A 411 28.32 7.54 -18.81
N ASP A 412 27.06 7.82 -18.48
CA ASP A 412 26.13 6.83 -17.92
C ASP A 412 25.35 6.00 -18.95
N PHE A 413 25.44 6.32 -20.24
CA PHE A 413 24.66 5.60 -21.26
C PHE A 413 25.34 4.31 -21.76
N GLU A 414 26.67 4.27 -21.78
CA GLU A 414 27.42 3.06 -22.17
C GLU A 414 27.43 2.01 -21.06
N ALA A 415 27.50 2.42 -19.78
CA ALA A 415 27.45 1.51 -18.64
C ALA A 415 26.08 0.79 -18.51
N ARG A 416 24.98 1.48 -18.81
CA ARG A 416 23.62 0.90 -18.76
C ARG A 416 23.33 -0.04 -19.93
N THR A 417 23.83 0.25 -21.12
CA THR A 417 23.65 -0.62 -22.28
C THR A 417 24.48 -1.92 -22.14
N PHE A 418 25.68 -1.83 -21.55
CA PHE A 418 26.53 -2.98 -21.25
C PHE A 418 25.92 -3.90 -20.16
N TYR A 419 25.34 -3.31 -19.10
CA TYR A 419 24.67 -4.08 -18.03
C TYR A 419 23.40 -4.82 -18.52
N PHE A 420 22.67 -4.25 -19.47
CA PHE A 420 21.44 -4.85 -20.01
C PHE A 420 21.71 -5.90 -21.11
N GLU A 421 22.77 -5.76 -21.91
CA GLU A 421 23.18 -6.82 -22.85
C GLU A 421 23.77 -8.02 -22.10
N ILE A 422 24.43 -7.78 -20.96
CA ILE A 422 24.82 -8.81 -20.00
C ILE A 422 23.56 -9.49 -19.43
N LEU A 423 22.53 -8.78 -19.00
CA LEU A 423 21.26 -9.39 -18.54
C LEU A 423 20.53 -10.19 -19.64
N ARG A 424 20.60 -9.75 -20.90
CA ARG A 424 20.06 -10.48 -22.06
C ARG A 424 20.82 -11.77 -22.32
N GLN A 425 22.15 -11.78 -22.20
CA GLN A 425 22.97 -13.00 -22.29
C GLN A 425 22.88 -13.88 -21.04
N TRP A 426 22.64 -13.30 -19.86
CA TRP A 426 22.53 -14.01 -18.58
C TRP A 426 21.19 -14.75 -18.44
N LEU A 427 20.09 -14.22 -18.99
CA LEU A 427 18.78 -14.91 -18.94
C LEU A 427 18.65 -16.05 -19.97
N LEU A 428 19.42 -15.99 -21.07
CA LEU A 428 19.47 -17.07 -22.08
C LEU A 428 20.10 -18.37 -21.52
N ALA A 429 20.82 -18.29 -20.40
CA ALA A 429 21.49 -19.43 -19.75
C ALA A 429 20.79 -19.94 -18.47
N ALA A 430 19.62 -19.38 -18.10
CA ALA A 430 18.94 -19.67 -16.84
C ALA A 430 17.76 -20.65 -16.95
N ILE A 431 17.64 -21.40 -18.07
CA ILE A 431 16.56 -22.37 -18.27
C ILE A 431 17.17 -23.79 -18.39
N ILE A 432 16.65 -24.69 -17.54
CA ILE A 432 16.70 -26.18 -17.52
C ILE A 432 17.79 -26.87 -16.65
N THR A 433 17.31 -27.52 -15.60
CA THR A 433 17.69 -28.88 -15.15
C THR A 433 16.37 -29.57 -14.75
N MET A 434 16.08 -30.85 -15.01
CA MET A 434 16.88 -32.06 -15.24
C MET A 434 16.11 -33.04 -16.14
N ASP A 435 16.83 -33.98 -16.77
CA ASP A 435 16.40 -35.38 -16.74
C ASP A 435 17.62 -36.31 -16.72
N ALA A 436 17.63 -37.22 -15.75
CA ALA A 436 18.17 -38.58 -15.87
C ALA A 436 18.00 -39.31 -14.54
N ASN A 437 16.84 -39.96 -14.38
CA ASN A 437 16.71 -41.39 -14.03
C ASN A 437 15.48 -41.67 -13.16
N TYR A 438 14.32 -41.72 -13.81
CA TYR A 438 13.28 -42.67 -13.43
C TYR A 438 12.94 -43.52 -14.66
N ARG A 439 13.52 -44.71 -14.74
CA ARG A 439 13.00 -45.84 -15.51
C ARG A 439 12.61 -46.92 -14.51
N GLU A 440 11.33 -47.22 -14.44
CA GLU A 440 10.88 -48.60 -14.18
C GLU A 440 10.48 -49.22 -15.53
N PRO A 441 10.34 -50.56 -15.69
CA PRO A 441 10.24 -51.61 -14.66
C PRO A 441 11.05 -52.91 -14.93
N SER A 442 11.02 -53.81 -13.93
CA SER A 442 11.05 -55.29 -14.00
C SER A 442 12.28 -56.07 -13.49
N LEU A 443 11.96 -57.05 -12.63
CA LEU A 443 12.56 -58.38 -12.38
C LEU A 443 13.80 -58.59 -11.46
N SER A 444 13.50 -59.29 -10.37
CA SER A 444 14.20 -60.42 -9.70
C SER A 444 15.51 -60.24 -8.91
N PHE A 445 15.42 -60.67 -7.64
CA PHE A 445 16.36 -61.40 -6.78
C PHE A 445 17.82 -60.89 -6.58
N GLY A 446 18.15 -60.63 -5.30
CA GLY A 446 19.33 -61.23 -4.65
C GLY A 446 20.47 -60.31 -4.19
N GLN A 447 20.80 -60.44 -2.90
CA GLN A 447 22.12 -60.27 -2.24
C GLN A 447 22.60 -58.88 -1.73
N GLN A 448 22.62 -58.79 -0.39
CA GLN A 448 23.63 -58.27 0.57
C GLN A 448 24.58 -57.08 0.24
N GLY A 449 24.35 -55.95 0.94
CA GLY A 449 25.34 -55.00 1.57
C GLY A 449 26.20 -54.06 0.69
N PRO A 450 26.87 -53.01 1.22
CA PRO A 450 26.78 -52.30 2.51
C PRO A 450 26.50 -50.76 2.40
N SER A 451 26.29 -50.12 3.56
CA SER A 451 26.17 -48.68 3.89
C SER A 451 26.48 -47.59 2.83
N LEU A 452 25.43 -46.87 2.39
CA LEU A 452 25.50 -45.59 1.65
C LEU A 452 25.56 -44.40 2.63
N LEU A 453 26.73 -44.10 3.19
CA LEU A 453 26.94 -42.86 3.97
C LEU A 453 28.26 -42.12 3.68
N GLU A 454 28.99 -42.47 2.62
CA GLU A 454 30.32 -41.89 2.36
C GLU A 454 30.52 -41.20 0.99
N SER A 455 29.49 -40.86 0.19
CA SER A 455 29.76 -40.28 -1.14
C SER A 455 28.76 -39.27 -1.70
N THR A 456 28.39 -38.23 -0.94
CA THR A 456 27.60 -37.11 -1.50
C THR A 456 28.30 -35.77 -1.35
N SER A 457 29.45 -35.61 -2.01
CA SER A 457 29.93 -34.29 -2.42
C SER A 457 29.83 -34.20 -3.96
N PHE A 458 29.01 -33.28 -4.44
CA PHE A 458 28.92 -32.95 -5.87
C PHE A 458 30.09 -32.03 -6.24
N ARG A 459 30.79 -32.35 -7.34
CA ARG A 459 31.90 -31.53 -7.84
C ARG A 459 31.35 -30.24 -8.46
N LEU A 460 31.99 -29.10 -8.17
CA LEU A 460 31.58 -27.78 -8.64
C LEU A 460 31.42 -27.75 -10.17
N ASP A 461 32.33 -28.42 -10.87
CA ASP A 461 32.43 -28.57 -12.32
C ASP A 461 31.23 -29.31 -12.93
N GLY A 462 30.49 -30.08 -12.13
CA GLY A 462 29.25 -30.74 -12.53
C GLY A 462 28.01 -29.84 -12.48
N LEU A 463 28.12 -28.64 -11.92
CA LEU A 463 27.01 -27.68 -11.86
C LEU A 463 26.90 -26.89 -13.18
N PRO A 464 25.69 -26.48 -13.60
CA PRO A 464 25.51 -25.56 -14.72
C PRO A 464 26.33 -24.29 -14.52
N LYS A 465 26.84 -23.72 -15.62
CA LYS A 465 27.72 -22.55 -15.57
C LYS A 465 27.16 -21.42 -14.70
N THR A 466 25.86 -21.16 -14.81
CA THR A 466 25.13 -20.15 -14.02
C THR A 466 25.21 -20.37 -12.51
N PHE A 467 25.15 -21.62 -12.04
CA PHE A 467 25.30 -21.95 -10.62
C PHE A 467 26.76 -21.84 -10.16
N ARG A 468 27.71 -22.16 -11.03
CA ARG A 468 29.15 -21.99 -10.75
C ARG A 468 29.50 -20.51 -10.63
N ASP A 469 29.08 -19.70 -11.61
CA ASP A 469 29.31 -18.26 -11.64
C ASP A 469 28.65 -17.59 -10.42
N ALA A 470 27.43 -18.00 -10.04
CA ALA A 470 26.76 -17.47 -8.85
C ALA A 470 27.49 -17.84 -7.55
N VAL A 471 28.02 -19.07 -7.43
CA VAL A 471 28.83 -19.50 -6.29
C VAL A 471 30.16 -18.73 -6.24
N GLU A 472 30.80 -18.51 -7.38
CA GLU A 472 32.06 -17.78 -7.50
C GLU A 472 31.89 -16.31 -7.11
N VAL A 473 30.88 -15.62 -7.65
CA VAL A 473 30.54 -14.24 -7.27
C VAL A 473 30.18 -14.15 -5.79
N THR A 474 29.43 -15.11 -5.25
CA THR A 474 29.08 -15.10 -3.81
C THR A 474 30.32 -15.20 -2.92
N ARG A 475 31.31 -16.00 -3.33
CA ARG A 475 32.60 -16.15 -2.61
C ARG A 475 33.46 -14.91 -2.71
N GLU A 476 33.56 -14.30 -3.89
CA GLU A 476 34.28 -13.04 -4.10
C GLU A 476 33.66 -11.87 -3.30
N LEU A 477 32.34 -11.91 -3.10
CA LEU A 477 31.63 -10.95 -2.24
C LEU A 477 31.78 -11.26 -0.72
N GLY A 478 32.59 -12.24 -0.35
CA GLY A 478 32.84 -12.63 1.05
C GLY A 478 31.64 -13.24 1.75
N LYS A 479 30.66 -13.78 1.01
CA LYS A 479 29.46 -14.43 1.56
C LYS A 479 29.62 -15.94 1.51
N GLN A 480 29.25 -16.62 2.59
CA GLN A 480 29.46 -18.06 2.76
C GLN A 480 28.30 -18.92 2.21
N TYR A 481 27.09 -18.35 2.10
CA TYR A 481 25.89 -19.08 1.72
C TYR A 481 25.15 -18.37 0.58
N LEU A 482 24.67 -19.14 -0.40
CA LEU A 482 23.79 -18.71 -1.48
C LEU A 482 22.53 -19.57 -1.44
N TRP A 483 21.36 -18.94 -1.27
CA TRP A 483 20.07 -19.63 -1.35
C TRP A 483 19.46 -19.41 -2.73
N ILE A 484 19.22 -20.50 -3.47
CA ILE A 484 18.59 -20.47 -4.79
C ILE A 484 17.30 -21.28 -4.69
N ASP A 485 16.16 -20.62 -4.93
CA ASP A 485 14.84 -21.26 -4.95
C ASP A 485 14.31 -21.23 -6.39
N ALA A 486 14.10 -22.40 -6.99
CA ALA A 486 13.62 -22.53 -8.37
C ALA A 486 12.61 -23.67 -8.50
N LEU A 487 11.39 -23.35 -8.95
CA LEU A 487 10.33 -24.32 -9.24
C LEU A 487 10.04 -24.30 -10.74
N CYS A 488 10.26 -25.43 -11.43
CA CYS A 488 9.91 -25.61 -12.84
C CYS A 488 8.78 -26.64 -12.93
N ILE A 489 7.65 -26.25 -13.53
CA ILE A 489 6.51 -27.15 -13.77
C ILE A 489 6.32 -27.28 -15.28
N VAL A 490 6.60 -28.46 -15.82
CA VAL A 490 6.36 -28.80 -17.24
C VAL A 490 5.03 -29.52 -17.36
N GLN A 491 4.11 -29.06 -18.22
CA GLN A 491 2.79 -29.69 -18.40
C GLN A 491 2.38 -29.83 -19.87
N GLY A 492 2.23 -31.10 -20.30
CA GLY A 492 1.21 -31.61 -21.23
C GLY A 492 1.31 -31.26 -22.74
N PRO A 493 0.75 -32.12 -23.61
CA PRO A 493 1.02 -32.10 -25.05
C PRO A 493 0.43 -30.86 -25.75
N GLY A 494 1.23 -30.27 -26.63
CA GLY A 494 0.98 -29.03 -27.35
C GLY A 494 1.85 -27.84 -26.93
N ALA A 495 2.71 -27.99 -25.91
CA ALA A 495 3.67 -26.94 -25.51
C ALA A 495 5.08 -27.46 -25.21
N ALA A 496 5.32 -28.78 -25.16
CA ALA A 496 6.60 -29.33 -24.71
C ALA A 496 6.94 -30.75 -25.24
N ASP A 497 6.20 -31.28 -26.19
CA ASP A 497 6.30 -32.69 -26.64
C ASP A 497 7.10 -32.89 -27.94
N SER A 498 7.71 -31.84 -28.49
CA SER A 498 8.55 -31.95 -29.70
C SER A 498 10.05 -31.69 -29.48
N ALA A 499 10.50 -31.39 -28.26
CA ALA A 499 11.91 -31.14 -28.00
C ALA A 499 12.60 -32.42 -27.52
N ALA A 500 13.47 -33.00 -28.35
CA ALA A 500 14.23 -34.20 -28.00
C ALA A 500 15.48 -33.90 -27.15
N GLY A 501 15.78 -32.61 -26.92
CA GLY A 501 16.89 -32.17 -26.08
C GLY A 501 17.16 -30.66 -26.17
N TRP A 502 18.16 -30.16 -25.44
CA TRP A 502 18.53 -28.75 -25.32
C TRP A 502 18.90 -28.03 -26.65
N LYS A 503 19.10 -28.79 -27.73
CA LYS A 503 19.38 -28.27 -29.08
C LYS A 503 18.11 -27.93 -29.88
N ASP A 504 16.95 -28.51 -29.52
CA ASP A 504 15.65 -28.09 -30.04
C ASP A 504 15.21 -26.85 -29.27
N GLY A 505 15.74 -25.69 -29.65
CA GLY A 505 15.45 -24.43 -28.98
C GLY A 505 13.95 -24.13 -28.93
N PHE A 506 13.45 -23.82 -27.73
CA PHE A 506 12.09 -23.29 -27.49
C PHE A 506 11.80 -21.98 -28.23
N LEU A 507 12.84 -21.33 -28.78
CA LEU A 507 12.77 -20.09 -29.53
C LEU A 507 13.27 -20.37 -30.95
N LYS A 508 12.35 -20.65 -31.88
CA LYS A 508 12.68 -20.56 -33.31
C LYS A 508 12.92 -19.09 -33.64
N SER A 509 14.03 -18.76 -34.30
CA SER A 509 14.31 -17.39 -34.72
C SER A 509 13.18 -16.90 -35.62
N SER A 510 12.56 -15.77 -35.26
CA SER A 510 11.52 -15.15 -36.07
C SER A 510 12.13 -13.99 -36.85
N LEU A 511 11.63 -13.74 -38.07
CA LEU A 511 12.09 -12.67 -38.97
C LEU A 511 11.94 -11.23 -38.41
N TRP A 512 11.46 -11.06 -37.18
CA TRP A 512 11.23 -9.76 -36.54
C TRP A 512 12.42 -9.22 -35.73
N ASP A 513 13.61 -9.84 -35.83
CA ASP A 513 14.83 -9.47 -35.10
C ASP A 513 15.52 -8.18 -35.61
N GLN A 514 14.85 -7.32 -36.39
CA GLN A 514 15.45 -6.15 -37.06
C GLN A 514 14.86 -4.77 -36.69
N ILE A 515 14.41 -4.54 -35.45
CA ILE A 515 13.97 -3.18 -35.04
C ILE A 515 14.70 -2.70 -33.78
N VAL A 516 15.23 -1.47 -33.88
CA VAL A 516 16.09 -0.77 -32.91
C VAL A 516 15.33 -0.42 -31.61
N PRO A 517 15.94 -0.56 -30.42
CA PRO A 517 15.35 -0.09 -29.17
C PRO A 517 15.35 1.44 -29.16
N GLY A 518 14.17 2.07 -29.03
CA GLY A 518 14.17 3.53 -28.87
C GLY A 518 12.84 4.24 -28.98
N THR A 519 11.90 3.83 -29.83
CA THR A 519 10.60 4.52 -29.93
C THR A 519 9.47 3.62 -30.45
N VAL A 520 8.27 3.90 -29.92
CA VAL A 520 6.92 3.49 -30.37
C VAL A 520 6.48 2.03 -30.08
N GLU A 521 5.70 1.89 -29.02
CA GLU A 521 4.46 1.08 -28.96
C GLU A 521 4.42 -0.24 -29.76
N CYS A 522 4.51 -1.39 -29.07
CA CYS A 522 4.30 -2.69 -29.71
C CYS A 522 2.82 -3.10 -29.72
N ASN A 523 2.25 -3.35 -30.91
CA ASN A 523 0.90 -3.86 -31.12
C ASN A 523 0.89 -5.41 -31.16
N CYS A 524 1.55 -6.04 -30.20
CA CYS A 524 1.70 -7.48 -30.13
C CYS A 524 0.45 -8.12 -29.46
N ASP A 525 -0.06 -9.22 -30.02
CA ASP A 525 -1.35 -9.84 -29.63
C ASP A 525 -1.24 -10.69 -28.34
N PHE A 526 -1.05 -10.02 -27.22
CA PHE A 526 -1.05 -10.64 -25.88
C PHE A 526 -2.39 -11.33 -25.56
N LYS A 527 -3.48 -10.82 -26.12
CA LYS A 527 -4.83 -11.34 -25.86
C LYS A 527 -4.96 -12.74 -26.46
N SER A 528 -4.63 -12.94 -27.74
CA SER A 528 -4.71 -14.25 -28.36
C SER A 528 -3.67 -15.23 -27.78
N GLY A 529 -2.43 -14.76 -27.56
CA GLY A 529 -1.32 -15.62 -27.14
C GLY A 529 -1.43 -16.08 -25.69
N VAL A 530 -1.87 -15.20 -24.79
CA VAL A 530 -1.93 -15.48 -23.35
C VAL A 530 -3.36 -15.61 -22.86
N GLU A 531 -4.20 -14.59 -23.03
CA GLU A 531 -5.51 -14.52 -22.36
C GLU A 531 -6.55 -15.49 -22.91
N GLU A 532 -6.55 -15.68 -24.23
CA GLU A 532 -7.42 -16.61 -24.96
C GLU A 532 -6.67 -17.91 -25.33
N GLY A 533 -5.39 -17.99 -24.93
CA GLY A 533 -4.52 -19.13 -25.15
C GLY A 533 -5.03 -20.41 -24.47
N TYR A 534 -4.57 -21.56 -24.96
CA TYR A 534 -5.04 -22.86 -24.49
C TYR A 534 -4.85 -23.09 -22.99
N LEU A 535 -3.78 -22.57 -22.40
CA LEU A 535 -3.51 -22.71 -20.96
C LEU A 535 -4.52 -21.94 -20.10
N MET A 536 -4.93 -20.73 -20.50
CA MET A 536 -5.94 -19.95 -19.75
C MET A 536 -7.34 -20.55 -19.80
N LYS A 537 -7.58 -21.56 -20.65
CA LYS A 537 -8.82 -22.34 -20.64
C LYS A 537 -8.86 -23.34 -19.48
N ARG A 538 -7.81 -23.50 -18.67
CA ARG A 538 -7.75 -24.44 -17.54
C ARG A 538 -7.90 -23.69 -16.22
N ALA A 539 -8.77 -24.18 -15.35
CA ALA A 539 -9.18 -23.45 -14.14
C ALA A 539 -8.04 -23.20 -13.14
N TRP A 540 -7.10 -24.13 -12.98
CA TRP A 540 -5.97 -23.97 -12.06
C TRP A 540 -4.93 -22.95 -12.55
N VAL A 541 -4.78 -22.81 -13.87
CA VAL A 541 -3.84 -21.85 -14.47
C VAL A 541 -4.24 -20.41 -14.12
N VAL A 542 -5.55 -20.13 -13.97
CA VAL A 542 -6.03 -18.83 -13.47
C VAL A 542 -5.53 -18.56 -12.06
N GLN A 543 -5.52 -19.56 -11.19
CA GLN A 543 -5.05 -19.41 -9.81
C GLN A 543 -3.55 -19.19 -9.76
N GLU A 544 -2.78 -20.00 -10.49
CA GLU A 544 -1.32 -19.87 -10.61
C GLU A 544 -0.93 -18.49 -11.11
N ARG A 545 -1.60 -18.00 -12.17
CA ARG A 545 -1.34 -16.68 -12.74
C ARG A 545 -1.68 -15.55 -11.77
N VAL A 546 -2.81 -15.62 -11.06
CA VAL A 546 -3.24 -14.60 -10.09
C VAL A 546 -2.36 -14.56 -8.84
N LEU A 547 -1.81 -15.71 -8.42
CA LEU A 547 -0.94 -15.82 -7.24
C LEU A 547 0.53 -15.54 -7.53
N SER A 548 0.94 -15.57 -8.80
CA SER A 548 2.33 -15.36 -9.21
C SER A 548 2.72 -13.88 -9.18
N ARG A 549 3.89 -13.58 -8.60
CA ARG A 549 4.44 -12.20 -8.52
C ARG A 549 4.94 -11.68 -9.86
N ARG A 550 5.42 -12.60 -10.71
CA ARG A 550 5.95 -12.39 -12.04
C ARG A 550 5.69 -13.66 -12.84
N THR A 551 5.29 -13.53 -14.09
CA THR A 551 5.02 -14.66 -14.98
C THR A 551 5.69 -14.41 -16.31
N ILE A 552 6.34 -15.43 -16.86
CA ILE A 552 6.85 -15.39 -18.22
C ILE A 552 5.97 -16.32 -19.04
N HIS A 553 5.40 -15.81 -20.13
CA HIS A 553 4.55 -16.56 -21.03
C HIS A 553 5.34 -16.90 -22.28
N PHE A 554 5.37 -18.17 -22.62
CA PHE A 554 5.84 -18.66 -23.91
C PHE A 554 4.62 -19.04 -24.70
N THR A 555 4.40 -18.35 -25.81
CA THR A 555 3.18 -18.47 -26.60
C THR A 555 3.55 -18.64 -28.06
N GLU A 556 2.72 -19.36 -28.80
CA GLU A 556 2.82 -19.43 -30.25
C GLU A 556 1.65 -18.62 -30.82
N SER A 557 1.98 -17.63 -31.66
CA SER A 557 0.98 -16.88 -32.42
C SER A 557 0.27 -17.82 -33.41
N PRO A 558 -0.98 -17.53 -33.82
CA PRO A 558 -1.64 -18.27 -34.91
C PRO A 558 -0.85 -18.33 -36.23
N THR A 559 0.19 -17.50 -36.38
CA THR A 559 1.12 -17.48 -37.51
C THR A 559 2.39 -18.33 -37.30
N ASN A 560 2.44 -19.20 -36.27
CA ASN A 560 3.58 -20.03 -35.86
C ASN A 560 4.85 -19.23 -35.47
N ALA A 561 4.67 -17.97 -35.07
CA ALA A 561 5.74 -17.19 -34.45
C ALA A 561 5.71 -17.38 -32.93
N THR A 562 6.82 -17.85 -32.35
CA THR A 562 6.98 -17.91 -30.90
C THR A 562 7.15 -16.49 -30.35
N HIS A 563 6.30 -16.12 -29.40
CA HIS A 563 6.40 -14.86 -28.67
C HIS A 563 6.59 -15.13 -27.19
N THR A 564 7.51 -14.38 -26.59
CA THR A 564 7.69 -14.33 -25.14
C THR A 564 7.06 -13.06 -24.58
N TYR A 565 6.36 -13.18 -23.46
CA TYR A 565 5.82 -12.04 -22.70
C TYR A 565 6.24 -12.12 -21.24
N TRP A 566 6.59 -10.97 -20.66
CA TRP A 566 6.91 -10.82 -19.24
C TRP A 566 5.79 -10.05 -18.58
N GLU A 567 5.19 -10.64 -17.56
CA GLU A 567 4.06 -10.10 -16.84
C GLU A 567 4.45 -9.86 -15.38
N CYS A 568 4.16 -8.66 -14.85
CA CYS A 568 4.38 -8.30 -13.45
C CYS A 568 3.45 -7.18 -13.00
N GLY A 569 3.55 -6.76 -11.73
CA GLY A 569 2.66 -5.75 -11.13
C GLY A 569 2.69 -4.36 -11.75
N HIS A 570 3.63 -4.10 -12.66
CA HIS A 570 3.78 -2.84 -13.39
C HIS A 570 3.28 -2.93 -14.85
N GLY A 571 2.75 -4.09 -15.26
CA GLY A 571 2.24 -4.35 -16.61
C GLY A 571 2.91 -5.55 -17.27
N ALA A 572 2.63 -5.73 -18.56
CA ALA A 572 3.28 -6.76 -19.37
C ALA A 572 4.15 -6.15 -20.47
N ARG A 573 5.22 -6.85 -20.83
CA ARG A 573 6.17 -6.49 -21.89
C ARG A 573 6.31 -7.65 -22.87
N CYS A 574 6.54 -7.36 -24.15
CA CYS A 574 6.85 -8.36 -25.16
C CYS A 574 8.35 -8.68 -25.22
N GLN A 575 8.75 -9.59 -26.12
CA GLN A 575 10.14 -10.02 -26.35
C GLN A 575 11.13 -8.90 -26.65
N GLN A 576 10.67 -7.81 -27.22
CA GLN A 576 11.47 -6.60 -27.45
C GLN A 576 11.49 -5.66 -26.24
N PHE A 577 11.00 -6.10 -25.08
CA PHE A 577 10.82 -5.33 -23.83
C PHE A 577 9.94 -4.09 -23.94
N SER A 578 9.20 -3.92 -25.04
CA SER A 578 8.22 -2.86 -25.21
C SER A 578 7.02 -3.12 -24.28
N GLN A 579 6.54 -2.06 -23.63
CA GLN A 579 5.38 -2.15 -22.76
C GLN A 579 4.09 -2.30 -23.58
N LEU A 580 3.28 -3.28 -23.22
CA LEU A 580 1.97 -3.50 -23.83
C LEU A 580 0.96 -2.47 -23.33
N ARG A 581 0.23 -1.83 -24.25
CA ARG A 581 -0.89 -0.94 -23.92
C ARG A 581 -2.17 -1.75 -23.66
N HIS A 582 -3.14 -1.15 -22.96
CA HIS A 582 -4.50 -1.68 -22.71
C HIS A 582 -4.70 -2.75 -21.62
N LEU A 583 -3.73 -2.95 -20.72
CA LEU A 583 -3.91 -3.83 -19.55
C LEU A 583 -4.42 -3.09 -18.28
N GLU A 584 -4.96 -1.87 -18.42
CA GLU A 584 -5.31 -1.00 -17.29
C GLU A 584 -6.34 -1.59 -16.32
N ARG A 585 -7.33 -2.33 -16.84
CA ARG A 585 -8.35 -3.03 -16.03
C ARG A 585 -7.79 -4.19 -15.20
N ARG A 586 -6.50 -4.52 -15.37
CA ARG A 586 -5.91 -5.80 -14.99
C ARG A 586 -4.70 -5.64 -14.06
N ARG A 587 -4.38 -4.42 -13.62
CA ARG A 587 -3.22 -4.12 -12.74
C ARG A 587 -3.24 -4.87 -11.40
N LEU A 588 -4.40 -5.39 -10.98
CA LEU A 588 -4.57 -6.14 -9.73
C LEU A 588 -4.21 -7.63 -9.84
N SER A 589 -4.46 -8.30 -10.98
CA SER A 589 -4.07 -9.71 -11.20
C SER A 589 -2.57 -9.90 -11.32
N LEU A 590 -1.84 -8.82 -11.59
CA LEU A 590 -0.40 -8.85 -11.85
C LEU A 590 0.39 -8.51 -10.59
N ASN A 591 -0.30 -8.21 -9.49
CA ASN A 591 0.34 -7.54 -8.39
C ASN A 591 1.08 -8.52 -7.46
N PRO A 592 2.38 -8.29 -7.18
CA PRO A 592 3.11 -9.17 -6.27
C PRO A 592 2.60 -9.15 -4.82
N TYR A 593 1.72 -8.19 -4.52
CA TYR A 593 1.04 -8.03 -3.23
C TYR A 593 -0.43 -8.49 -3.28
N PHE A 594 -0.90 -9.18 -4.31
CA PHE A 594 -2.22 -9.81 -4.30
C PHE A 594 -2.30 -10.90 -3.20
N PRO A 595 -3.40 -11.02 -2.43
CA PRO A 595 -4.63 -10.23 -2.45
C PRO A 595 -4.59 -8.92 -1.65
N SER A 596 -3.56 -8.65 -0.84
CA SER A 596 -3.50 -7.47 0.06
C SER A 596 -3.64 -6.10 -0.61
N ARG A 597 -3.37 -6.01 -1.92
CA ARG A 597 -3.61 -4.78 -2.69
C ARG A 597 -5.09 -4.48 -2.96
N LEU A 598 -5.98 -5.48 -2.85
CA LEU A 598 -7.42 -5.29 -3.06
C LEU A 598 -7.98 -4.24 -2.10
N LYS A 599 -7.51 -4.21 -0.85
CA LYS A 599 -7.92 -3.24 0.17
C LYS A 599 -7.56 -1.79 -0.20
N LYS A 600 -6.42 -1.60 -0.86
CA LYS A 600 -5.91 -0.29 -1.33
C LYS A 600 -6.50 0.15 -2.68
N ALA A 601 -7.20 -0.72 -3.39
CA ALA A 601 -7.70 -0.45 -4.72
C ALA A 601 -8.98 0.41 -4.73
N GLY A 602 -9.70 0.46 -3.61
CA GLY A 602 -11.03 1.06 -3.50
C GLY A 602 -12.13 0.10 -3.95
N TYR A 603 -13.36 0.36 -3.50
CA TYR A 603 -14.53 -0.52 -3.69
C TYR A 603 -14.73 -0.94 -5.16
N TYR A 604 -14.81 0.04 -6.08
CA TYR A 604 -15.14 -0.24 -7.48
C TYR A 604 -14.04 -0.99 -8.25
N ARG A 605 -12.76 -0.66 -8.03
CA ARG A 605 -11.65 -1.40 -8.68
C ARG A 605 -11.52 -2.81 -8.14
N CYS A 606 -11.82 -3.00 -6.85
CA CYS A 606 -11.84 -4.31 -6.24
C CYS A 606 -13.00 -5.16 -6.78
N LEU A 607 -14.20 -4.60 -6.86
CA LEU A 607 -15.36 -5.23 -7.48
C LEU A 607 -15.10 -5.59 -8.95
N GLU A 608 -14.55 -4.67 -9.75
CA GLU A 608 -14.18 -4.91 -11.16
C GLU A 608 -13.22 -6.09 -11.28
N PHE A 609 -12.21 -6.17 -10.40
CA PHE A 609 -11.28 -7.30 -10.38
C PHE A 609 -11.96 -8.63 -10.02
N ILE A 610 -12.82 -8.65 -9.00
CA ILE A 610 -13.51 -9.88 -8.59
C ILE A 610 -14.46 -10.34 -9.70
N GLN A 611 -15.19 -9.41 -10.31
CA GLN A 611 -16.04 -9.70 -11.48
C GLN A 611 -15.23 -10.24 -12.66
N PHE A 612 -14.07 -9.66 -12.95
CA PHE A 612 -13.14 -10.16 -13.96
C PHE A 612 -12.65 -11.58 -13.64
N LEU A 613 -12.32 -11.86 -12.38
CA LEU A 613 -11.90 -13.19 -11.93
C LEU A 613 -13.03 -14.22 -12.08
N ILE A 614 -14.27 -13.86 -11.69
CA ILE A 614 -15.46 -14.71 -11.86
C ILE A 614 -15.71 -14.99 -13.34
N GLU A 615 -15.73 -13.95 -14.18
CA GLU A 615 -15.94 -14.08 -15.61
C GLU A 615 -14.87 -14.98 -16.25
N GLY A 616 -13.58 -14.72 -15.96
CA GLY A 616 -12.46 -15.50 -16.48
C GLY A 616 -12.51 -16.95 -16.02
N TYR A 617 -12.65 -17.19 -14.72
CA TYR A 617 -12.69 -18.53 -14.14
C TYR A 617 -13.90 -19.33 -14.63
N SER A 618 -15.06 -18.68 -14.83
CA SER A 618 -16.28 -19.35 -15.28
C SER A 618 -16.16 -19.96 -16.69
N LYS A 619 -15.27 -19.42 -17.52
CA LYS A 619 -14.98 -19.89 -18.88
C LYS A 619 -14.00 -21.07 -18.90
N CYS A 620 -13.34 -21.36 -17.78
CA CYS A 620 -12.34 -22.42 -17.71
C CYS A 620 -12.97 -23.81 -17.63
N GLY A 621 -12.29 -24.78 -18.23
CA GLY A 621 -12.54 -26.21 -18.09
C GLY A 621 -11.99 -26.75 -16.78
N LEU A 622 -12.74 -27.70 -16.22
CA LEU A 622 -12.38 -28.52 -15.06
C LEU A 622 -12.55 -30.00 -15.46
N THR A 623 -11.65 -30.86 -14.99
CA THR A 623 -11.75 -32.32 -15.18
C THR A 623 -13.06 -32.84 -14.60
N TYR A 624 -13.41 -32.41 -13.38
CA TYR A 624 -14.69 -32.68 -12.74
C TYR A 624 -15.43 -31.37 -12.50
N LYS A 625 -16.62 -31.20 -13.09
CA LYS A 625 -17.42 -29.97 -12.94
C LYS A 625 -17.80 -29.71 -11.47
N SER A 626 -17.98 -30.76 -10.67
CA SER A 626 -18.25 -30.70 -9.23
C SER A 626 -17.13 -30.03 -8.41
N ASP A 627 -15.91 -29.95 -8.94
CA ASP A 627 -14.79 -29.33 -8.24
C ASP A 627 -14.77 -27.81 -8.33
N ARG A 628 -15.68 -27.20 -9.11
CA ARG A 628 -15.68 -25.77 -9.41
C ARG A 628 -15.59 -24.87 -8.18
N ASP A 629 -16.42 -25.13 -7.17
CA ASP A 629 -16.36 -24.40 -5.90
C ASP A 629 -15.08 -24.75 -5.12
N THR A 630 -14.75 -26.04 -4.99
CA THR A 630 -13.56 -26.47 -4.23
C THR A 630 -12.27 -25.87 -4.77
N ALA A 631 -12.10 -25.87 -6.08
CA ALA A 631 -10.90 -25.37 -6.73
C ALA A 631 -10.76 -23.86 -6.46
N ILE A 632 -11.81 -23.06 -6.65
CA ILE A 632 -11.71 -21.60 -6.53
C ILE A 632 -11.76 -21.06 -5.09
N ARG A 633 -12.27 -21.88 -4.15
CA ARG A 633 -12.54 -21.47 -2.77
C ARG A 633 -11.34 -20.83 -2.08
N SER A 634 -10.17 -21.47 -2.14
CA SER A 634 -8.98 -20.98 -1.44
C SER A 634 -8.54 -19.58 -1.92
N LEU A 635 -8.75 -19.27 -3.20
CA LEU A 635 -8.47 -17.96 -3.77
C LEU A 635 -9.47 -16.92 -3.24
N PHE A 636 -10.76 -17.25 -3.20
CA PHE A 636 -11.79 -16.35 -2.68
C PHE A 636 -11.73 -16.19 -1.15
N GLU A 637 -11.35 -17.21 -0.39
CA GLU A 637 -11.06 -17.10 1.06
C GLU A 637 -9.86 -16.19 1.32
N ARG A 638 -8.83 -16.25 0.46
CA ARG A 638 -7.69 -15.30 0.50
C ARG A 638 -8.14 -13.88 0.20
N VAL A 639 -9.04 -13.68 -0.77
CA VAL A 639 -9.67 -12.38 -1.05
C VAL A 639 -10.51 -11.90 0.13
N GLY A 640 -11.31 -12.79 0.73
CA GLY A 640 -12.15 -12.52 1.90
C GLY A 640 -11.34 -12.06 3.10
N ARG A 641 -10.26 -12.75 3.44
CA ARG A 641 -9.37 -12.36 4.55
C ARG A 641 -8.86 -10.92 4.47
N GLU A 642 -8.69 -10.37 3.26
CA GLU A 642 -8.23 -8.99 3.07
C GLU A 642 -9.36 -7.94 3.06
N LEU A 643 -10.58 -8.31 2.66
CA LEU A 643 -11.67 -7.37 2.36
C LEU A 643 -12.83 -7.44 3.35
N ALA A 644 -13.23 -8.65 3.73
CA ALA A 644 -14.24 -8.95 4.73
C ALA A 644 -14.25 -10.48 4.96
N PRO A 645 -14.19 -10.98 6.21
CA PRO A 645 -13.98 -12.41 6.51
C PRO A 645 -15.18 -13.33 6.17
N ASP A 646 -16.14 -12.88 5.36
CA ASP A 646 -17.38 -13.59 5.06
C ASP A 646 -17.53 -13.77 3.54
N VAL A 647 -17.07 -14.93 3.07
CA VAL A 647 -17.12 -15.37 1.67
C VAL A 647 -17.89 -16.67 1.61
N LYS A 648 -19.01 -16.67 0.89
CA LYS A 648 -19.85 -17.87 0.71
C LYS A 648 -20.04 -18.13 -0.77
N TYR A 649 -19.69 -19.35 -1.21
CA TYR A 649 -19.91 -19.82 -2.59
C TYR A 649 -19.45 -18.82 -3.68
N GLY A 650 -18.24 -18.25 -3.54
CA GLY A 650 -17.69 -17.31 -4.52
C GLY A 650 -18.31 -15.92 -4.51
N ILE A 651 -19.08 -15.56 -3.46
CA ILE A 651 -19.59 -14.21 -3.21
C ILE A 651 -18.91 -13.64 -1.96
N VAL A 652 -18.33 -12.44 -2.10
CA VAL A 652 -17.72 -11.70 -1.00
C VAL A 652 -18.77 -10.75 -0.40
N ARG A 653 -18.98 -10.80 0.92
CA ARG A 653 -20.11 -10.12 1.59
C ARG A 653 -20.24 -8.63 1.28
N CYS A 654 -19.13 -7.90 1.32
CA CYS A 654 -19.12 -6.46 1.06
C CYS A 654 -19.55 -6.09 -0.37
N PHE A 655 -19.60 -7.05 -1.30
CA PHE A 655 -20.02 -6.86 -2.68
C PHE A 655 -21.26 -7.69 -3.07
N SER A 656 -21.96 -8.28 -2.10
CA SER A 656 -23.07 -9.21 -2.34
C SER A 656 -24.11 -8.69 -3.34
N GLY A 657 -24.57 -7.44 -3.20
CA GLY A 657 -25.53 -6.84 -4.14
C GLY A 657 -25.05 -6.87 -5.59
N SER A 658 -23.81 -6.45 -5.87
CA SER A 658 -23.23 -6.45 -7.22
C SER A 658 -22.82 -7.85 -7.70
N LEU A 659 -22.29 -8.70 -6.82
CA LEU A 659 -21.81 -10.03 -7.20
C LEU A 659 -22.94 -11.04 -7.40
N LEU A 660 -24.15 -10.76 -6.92
CA LEU A 660 -25.36 -11.50 -7.26
C LEU A 660 -25.98 -11.05 -8.59
N LEU A 661 -25.51 -9.96 -9.20
CA LEU A 661 -26.00 -9.48 -10.49
C LEU A 661 -25.21 -10.09 -11.64
N TRP A 662 -25.53 -11.34 -11.99
CA TRP A 662 -24.89 -12.06 -13.09
C TRP A 662 -25.90 -12.85 -13.94
N LYS A 663 -25.56 -13.05 -15.22
CA LYS A 663 -26.30 -13.89 -16.17
C LYS A 663 -25.39 -14.94 -16.80
N ARG A 664 -25.98 -16.01 -17.32
CA ARG A 664 -25.25 -17.06 -18.06
C ARG A 664 -25.19 -16.68 -19.53
N THR A 665 -24.04 -16.90 -20.17
CA THR A 665 -23.80 -16.57 -21.59
C THR A 665 -23.61 -17.80 -22.48
N ALA A 666 -23.71 -19.00 -21.92
CA ALA A 666 -23.63 -20.23 -22.69
C ALA A 666 -24.84 -20.36 -23.65
N LYS A 667 -24.59 -20.76 -24.90
CA LYS A 667 -25.65 -21.05 -25.88
C LYS A 667 -26.60 -22.15 -25.41
N GLU A 668 -26.06 -23.12 -24.67
CA GLU A 668 -26.83 -24.18 -24.02
C GLU A 668 -26.91 -23.95 -22.51
N MET A 669 -28.13 -23.75 -22.01
CA MET A 669 -28.42 -23.61 -20.58
C MET A 669 -28.36 -24.98 -19.92
N THR A 670 -27.15 -25.42 -19.56
CA THR A 670 -26.95 -26.67 -18.83
C THR A 670 -27.62 -26.62 -17.45
N PRO A 671 -28.15 -27.74 -16.92
CA PRO A 671 -28.64 -27.81 -15.55
C PRO A 671 -27.57 -27.39 -14.52
N PRO A 672 -27.97 -27.08 -13.26
CA PRO A 672 -27.03 -26.92 -12.16
C PRO A 672 -26.08 -28.12 -12.07
N ILE A 673 -24.83 -27.86 -11.67
CA ILE A 673 -23.82 -28.90 -11.49
C ILE A 673 -24.26 -29.79 -10.33
N ASP A 674 -24.21 -31.11 -10.53
CA ASP A 674 -24.37 -32.07 -9.45
C ASP A 674 -23.07 -32.14 -8.63
N PHE A 675 -23.16 -31.76 -7.36
CA PHE A 675 -22.03 -31.76 -6.42
C PHE A 675 -21.99 -33.01 -5.54
N ALA A 676 -22.87 -34.00 -5.77
CA ALA A 676 -23.00 -35.28 -5.09
C ALA A 676 -23.23 -35.22 -3.57
N ARG A 677 -22.28 -34.69 -2.80
CA ARG A 677 -22.24 -34.68 -1.32
C ARG A 677 -22.52 -33.33 -0.68
N ARG A 678 -22.64 -32.26 -1.46
CA ARG A 678 -22.97 -30.91 -0.97
C ARG A 678 -24.04 -30.26 -1.82
N THR A 679 -24.86 -29.42 -1.22
CA THR A 679 -25.78 -28.52 -1.91
C THR A 679 -25.07 -27.19 -2.16
N VAL A 680 -25.09 -26.71 -3.41
CA VAL A 680 -24.58 -25.37 -3.72
C VAL A 680 -25.79 -24.47 -4.03
N PRO A 681 -25.91 -23.31 -3.37
CA PRO A 681 -27.09 -22.49 -3.52
C PRO A 681 -27.31 -21.95 -4.94
N SER A 682 -28.59 -21.82 -5.35
CA SER A 682 -28.97 -21.42 -6.71
C SER A 682 -28.62 -19.98 -7.04
N TRP A 683 -28.39 -19.15 -6.01
CA TRP A 683 -27.94 -17.76 -6.16
C TRP A 683 -26.46 -17.62 -6.48
N SER A 684 -25.66 -18.66 -6.24
CA SER A 684 -24.24 -18.64 -6.55
C SER A 684 -23.95 -18.97 -8.01
N TRP A 685 -23.04 -18.20 -8.61
CA TRP A 685 -22.53 -18.46 -9.95
C TRP A 685 -21.74 -19.78 -10.03
N VAL A 686 -21.23 -20.31 -8.90
CA VAL A 686 -20.46 -21.57 -8.88
C VAL A 686 -21.35 -22.79 -9.08
N ALA A 687 -22.67 -22.67 -8.85
CA ALA A 687 -23.63 -23.75 -9.03
C ALA A 687 -23.83 -24.15 -10.50
N TYR A 688 -23.41 -23.30 -11.45
CA TYR A 688 -23.71 -23.47 -12.86
C TYR A 688 -22.46 -23.67 -13.69
N GLY A 689 -22.54 -24.60 -14.64
CA GLY A 689 -21.54 -24.77 -15.69
C GLY A 689 -21.61 -23.64 -16.73
N GLY A 690 -20.47 -23.38 -17.37
CA GLY A 690 -20.34 -22.40 -18.45
C GLY A 690 -20.04 -20.97 -17.98
N SER A 691 -20.00 -20.09 -18.97
CA SER A 691 -19.58 -18.68 -18.85
C SER A 691 -20.62 -17.83 -18.13
N ILE A 692 -20.15 -17.03 -17.18
CA ILE A 692 -20.93 -16.11 -16.35
C ILE A 692 -20.52 -14.68 -16.72
N GLU A 693 -21.52 -13.84 -16.99
CA GLU A 693 -21.33 -12.42 -17.27
C GLU A 693 -21.98 -11.59 -16.15
N PRO A 694 -21.21 -10.78 -15.42
CA PRO A 694 -21.75 -9.77 -14.50
C PRO A 694 -22.59 -8.73 -15.27
N LEU A 695 -23.75 -8.36 -14.74
CA LEU A 695 -24.67 -7.40 -15.36
C LEU A 695 -24.23 -5.94 -15.15
N ASP A 696 -23.37 -5.71 -14.15
CA ASP A 696 -22.89 -4.42 -13.68
C ASP A 696 -21.67 -3.88 -14.46
N LYS A 697 -21.75 -3.86 -15.79
CA LYS A 697 -20.73 -3.16 -16.61
C LYS A 697 -20.88 -1.63 -16.58
N PHE A 698 -21.75 -1.09 -15.72
CA PHE A 698 -22.09 0.34 -15.60
C PHE A 698 -21.50 0.97 -14.33
N ARG A 699 -20.27 1.44 -14.51
CA ARG A 699 -19.28 1.76 -13.47
C ARG A 699 -19.64 2.84 -12.43
N TYR A 700 -20.78 3.55 -12.53
CA TYR A 700 -20.99 4.79 -11.75
C TYR A 700 -22.42 5.14 -11.29
N GLU A 701 -23.45 4.33 -11.57
CA GLU A 701 -24.86 4.75 -11.36
C GLU A 701 -25.68 3.84 -10.44
N ILE A 702 -25.11 2.73 -9.97
CA ILE A 702 -25.82 1.79 -9.10
C ILE A 702 -25.65 2.20 -7.64
N ARG A 703 -26.73 2.65 -7.03
CA ARG A 703 -26.82 2.78 -5.57
C ARG A 703 -27.38 1.47 -5.02
N ILE A 704 -26.56 0.77 -4.24
CA ILE A 704 -27.04 -0.32 -3.38
C ILE A 704 -27.57 0.37 -2.11
N PRO A 705 -28.89 0.43 -1.88
CA PRO A 705 -29.43 1.12 -0.71
C PRO A 705 -28.92 0.47 0.58
N GLN A 706 -28.60 1.29 1.59
CA GLN A 706 -28.12 0.84 2.92
C GLN A 706 -29.17 0.01 3.69
N SER A 707 -30.40 -0.14 3.20
CA SER A 707 -31.42 -1.00 3.82
C SER A 707 -31.25 -2.47 3.40
N ALA A 708 -30.45 -3.19 4.19
CA ALA A 708 -30.57 -4.57 4.65
C ALA A 708 -31.72 -5.47 4.10
N ASP A 709 -31.75 -5.72 2.80
CA ASP A 709 -32.64 -6.73 2.19
C ASP A 709 -31.88 -7.98 1.70
N LEU A 710 -30.57 -8.06 1.96
CA LEU A 710 -29.68 -9.14 1.58
C LEU A 710 -28.66 -9.38 2.69
N GLU A 711 -28.89 -10.38 3.54
CA GLU A 711 -27.95 -10.77 4.59
C GLU A 711 -27.61 -12.25 4.53
N PHE A 712 -26.32 -12.58 4.60
CA PHE A 712 -25.91 -13.96 4.81
C PHE A 712 -26.34 -14.38 6.22
N ALA A 713 -27.10 -15.47 6.32
CA ALA A 713 -27.41 -16.07 7.61
C ALA A 713 -26.09 -16.44 8.33
N GLN A 714 -26.02 -16.20 9.65
CA GLN A 714 -24.78 -16.39 10.42
C GLN A 714 -24.32 -17.86 10.38
N ASP A 715 -25.26 -18.81 10.42
CA ASP A 715 -24.98 -20.25 10.59
C ASP A 715 -25.50 -21.14 9.45
N SER A 716 -26.09 -20.59 8.38
CA SER A 716 -26.59 -21.37 7.24
C SER A 716 -26.00 -20.95 5.89
N GLU A 717 -26.18 -21.82 4.89
CA GLU A 717 -25.81 -21.58 3.48
C GLU A 717 -26.81 -20.67 2.75
N GLU A 718 -27.74 -20.09 3.49
CA GLU A 718 -28.92 -19.41 2.97
C GLU A 718 -28.72 -17.89 2.99
N LEU A 719 -29.38 -17.23 2.05
CA LEU A 719 -29.38 -15.77 1.96
C LEU A 719 -30.76 -15.25 2.39
N ASN A 720 -30.79 -14.50 3.49
CA ASN A 720 -32.02 -13.84 3.95
C ASN A 720 -32.32 -12.68 3.00
N VAL A 721 -33.49 -12.72 2.37
CA VAL A 721 -33.91 -11.75 1.36
C VAL A 721 -35.25 -11.14 1.69
N LYS A 722 -35.45 -9.89 1.27
CA LYS A 722 -36.80 -9.32 1.14
C LYS A 722 -37.24 -9.39 -0.31
N PHE A 723 -38.31 -10.13 -0.58
CA PHE A 723 -38.88 -10.23 -1.91
C PHE A 723 -40.08 -9.29 -2.08
N ARG A 724 -40.32 -8.90 -3.32
CA ARG A 724 -41.43 -8.06 -3.79
C ARG A 724 -42.11 -8.76 -4.96
N ARG A 725 -43.37 -8.41 -5.20
CA ARG A 725 -44.15 -8.93 -6.32
C ARG A 725 -44.04 -8.03 -7.53
N PHE A 726 -44.00 -8.63 -8.71
CA PHE A 726 -44.22 -7.89 -9.95
C PHE A 726 -45.69 -7.50 -10.04
N GLU A 727 -45.96 -6.22 -10.27
CA GLU A 727 -47.31 -5.67 -10.35
C GLU A 727 -47.49 -4.91 -11.66
N ASN A 728 -48.68 -4.99 -12.25
CA ASN A 728 -49.07 -4.26 -13.46
C ASN A 728 -48.10 -4.44 -14.65
N CYS A 729 -47.37 -5.55 -14.70
CA CYS A 729 -46.43 -5.87 -15.78
C CYS A 729 -46.49 -7.35 -16.17
N ARG A 730 -45.95 -7.65 -17.36
CA ARG A 730 -45.85 -9.01 -17.91
C ARG A 730 -44.57 -9.18 -18.71
N LEU A 731 -44.13 -10.42 -18.87
CA LEU A 731 -43.04 -10.74 -19.79
C LEU A 731 -43.49 -10.66 -21.24
N GLY A 732 -42.63 -10.10 -22.08
CA GLY A 732 -42.70 -10.14 -23.54
C GLY A 732 -41.48 -10.83 -24.12
N GLU A 733 -41.60 -11.30 -25.35
CA GLU A 733 -40.50 -11.94 -26.07
C GLU A 733 -39.38 -10.93 -26.44
N SER A 734 -38.16 -11.42 -26.58
CA SER A 734 -37.00 -10.69 -27.14
C SER A 734 -36.38 -11.50 -28.26
N ASN A 735 -35.72 -10.83 -29.20
CA ASN A 735 -35.01 -11.47 -30.32
C ASN A 735 -33.65 -12.09 -29.89
N ARG A 736 -33.34 -12.12 -28.60
CA ARG A 736 -32.08 -12.60 -28.03
C ARG A 736 -32.35 -13.76 -27.07
N ASP A 737 -31.56 -14.82 -27.20
CA ASP A 737 -31.73 -16.03 -26.39
C ASP A 737 -31.67 -15.73 -24.89
N ASN A 738 -32.69 -16.20 -24.16
CA ASN A 738 -32.85 -16.09 -22.71
C ASN A 738 -32.96 -14.65 -22.17
N GLU A 739 -33.25 -13.68 -23.04
CA GLU A 739 -33.60 -12.31 -22.69
C GLU A 739 -35.11 -12.11 -22.91
N TYR A 740 -35.77 -11.41 -21.99
CA TYR A 740 -37.19 -11.13 -22.05
C TYR A 740 -37.43 -9.65 -21.76
N THR A 741 -38.35 -9.05 -22.49
CA THR A 741 -38.78 -7.67 -22.23
C THR A 741 -39.79 -7.67 -21.10
N VAL A 742 -39.74 -6.68 -20.22
CA VAL A 742 -40.83 -6.43 -19.26
C VAL A 742 -41.68 -5.32 -19.84
N LYS A 743 -42.98 -5.58 -19.94
CA LYS A 743 -43.97 -4.67 -20.53
C LYS A 743 -45.04 -4.33 -19.52
N ALA A 744 -45.56 -3.11 -19.57
CA ALA A 744 -46.74 -2.74 -18.80
C ALA A 744 -47.94 -3.62 -19.20
N PHE A 745 -48.83 -3.91 -18.25
CA PHE A 745 -50.01 -4.75 -18.53
C PHE A 745 -51.01 -4.03 -19.46
N HIS A 746 -51.10 -2.70 -19.31
CA HIS A 746 -52.08 -1.84 -20.02
C HIS A 746 -51.53 -1.23 -21.32
N ASP A 747 -50.21 -1.27 -21.56
CA ASP A 747 -49.58 -0.79 -22.79
C ASP A 747 -48.62 -1.86 -23.35
N VAL A 748 -48.93 -2.39 -24.54
CA VAL A 748 -48.19 -3.48 -25.18
C VAL A 748 -46.87 -3.00 -25.81
N ILE A 749 -46.73 -1.70 -26.01
CA ILE A 749 -45.58 -1.05 -26.67
C ILE A 749 -44.57 -0.57 -25.63
N GLU A 750 -45.04 -0.09 -24.47
CA GLU A 750 -44.18 0.45 -23.42
C GLU A 750 -43.26 -0.62 -22.80
N LYS A 751 -41.96 -0.49 -23.08
CA LYS A 751 -40.91 -1.33 -22.51
C LYS A 751 -40.40 -0.70 -21.22
N ILE A 752 -40.66 -1.36 -20.11
CA ILE A 752 -40.37 -0.89 -18.75
C ILE A 752 -39.21 -1.66 -18.08
N GLY A 753 -38.65 -2.66 -18.79
CA GLY A 753 -37.58 -3.47 -18.23
C GLY A 753 -37.05 -4.56 -19.15
N LEU A 754 -36.03 -5.28 -18.64
CA LEU A 754 -35.35 -6.41 -19.28
C LEU A 754 -34.96 -7.44 -18.23
N ILE A 755 -35.18 -8.72 -18.54
CA ILE A 755 -34.81 -9.84 -17.66
C ILE A 755 -34.05 -10.89 -18.45
N TRP A 756 -33.01 -11.44 -17.84
CA TRP A 756 -32.22 -12.55 -18.35
C TRP A 756 -32.42 -13.78 -17.45
N TYR A 757 -32.99 -14.84 -18.00
CA TYR A 757 -33.19 -16.10 -17.28
C TYR A 757 -31.98 -17.03 -17.45
N GLY A 758 -31.61 -17.72 -16.37
CA GLY A 758 -30.50 -18.68 -16.34
C GLY A 758 -30.93 -20.13 -16.60
N MET A 759 -32.22 -20.38 -16.81
CA MET A 759 -32.86 -21.68 -16.99
C MET A 759 -33.99 -21.58 -18.03
N LYS A 760 -34.25 -22.67 -18.77
CA LYS A 760 -35.30 -22.73 -19.80
C LYS A 760 -36.63 -23.28 -19.28
N ASP A 761 -36.63 -23.92 -18.12
CA ASP A 761 -37.82 -24.56 -17.58
C ASP A 761 -38.71 -23.54 -16.85
N GLN A 762 -40.01 -23.59 -17.15
CA GLN A 762 -41.12 -22.79 -16.61
C GLN A 762 -40.72 -21.46 -15.94
N ILE A 763 -40.85 -20.39 -16.72
CA ILE A 763 -40.56 -19.03 -16.27
C ILE A 763 -41.74 -18.52 -15.43
N GLU A 764 -41.58 -18.53 -14.12
CA GLU A 764 -42.48 -17.85 -13.21
C GLU A 764 -42.03 -16.40 -12.97
N PHE A 765 -42.88 -15.45 -13.35
CA PHE A 765 -42.64 -14.01 -13.24
C PHE A 765 -43.51 -13.39 -12.15
N ASN A 766 -43.31 -13.84 -10.91
CA ASN A 766 -44.15 -13.45 -9.78
C ASN A 766 -43.39 -12.61 -8.76
N TYR A 767 -42.16 -13.02 -8.42
CA TYR A 767 -41.41 -12.47 -7.30
C TYR A 767 -40.00 -12.05 -7.71
N CYS A 768 -39.48 -11.03 -7.03
CA CYS A 768 -38.11 -10.59 -7.19
C CYS A 768 -37.51 -10.04 -5.91
N VAL A 769 -36.18 -10.00 -5.85
CA VAL A 769 -35.42 -9.32 -4.80
C VAL A 769 -34.76 -8.09 -5.42
N VAL A 770 -35.00 -6.91 -4.83
CA VAL A 770 -34.36 -5.67 -5.27
C VAL A 770 -32.98 -5.59 -4.66
N VAL A 771 -31.95 -5.46 -5.50
CA VAL A 771 -30.54 -5.49 -5.06
C VAL A 771 -29.79 -4.19 -5.33
N GLY A 772 -30.39 -3.29 -6.12
CA GLY A 772 -29.83 -1.98 -6.41
C GLY A 772 -30.79 -1.09 -7.15
N VAL A 773 -30.44 0.19 -7.25
CA VAL A 773 -31.17 1.20 -8.00
C VAL A 773 -30.21 1.87 -8.98
N ASN A 774 -30.64 1.99 -10.23
CA ASN A 774 -29.95 2.78 -11.25
C ASN A 774 -30.64 4.16 -11.37
N GLY A 775 -29.88 5.24 -11.15
CA GLY A 775 -30.33 6.64 -11.27
C GLY A 775 -30.62 7.36 -9.95
N THR A 776 -30.43 8.68 -9.91
CA THR A 776 -30.59 9.53 -8.71
C THR A 776 -31.86 10.39 -8.72
N GLU A 777 -32.44 10.67 -9.89
CA GLU A 777 -33.62 11.52 -10.05
C GLU A 777 -34.63 10.86 -11.01
N ASN A 778 -35.91 10.84 -10.63
CA ASN A 778 -36.97 10.31 -11.48
C ASN A 778 -37.43 11.41 -12.44
N THR A 779 -36.96 11.39 -13.68
CA THR A 779 -37.36 12.35 -14.72
C THR A 779 -38.12 11.65 -15.83
N ALA A 780 -38.99 12.37 -16.56
CA ALA A 780 -39.78 11.80 -17.66
C ALA A 780 -38.92 11.15 -18.77
N ASN A 781 -37.64 11.52 -18.88
CA ASN A 781 -36.71 10.99 -19.87
C ASN A 781 -35.75 9.92 -19.30
N ASN A 782 -35.70 9.72 -17.98
CA ASN A 782 -34.87 8.68 -17.35
C ASN A 782 -35.56 8.18 -16.06
N PRO A 783 -36.48 7.20 -16.17
CA PRO A 783 -37.16 6.67 -15.00
C PRO A 783 -36.16 5.95 -14.10
N LYS A 784 -36.34 6.10 -12.79
CA LYS A 784 -35.58 5.34 -11.80
C LYS A 784 -35.82 3.84 -12.01
N ARG A 785 -34.75 3.04 -12.06
CA ARG A 785 -34.85 1.58 -12.31
C ARG A 785 -34.32 0.76 -11.16
N TYR A 786 -35.03 -0.31 -10.82
CA TYR A 786 -34.58 -1.32 -9.89
C TYR A 786 -33.82 -2.43 -10.62
N LEU A 787 -32.67 -2.78 -10.06
CA LEU A 787 -31.94 -4.01 -10.37
C LEU A 787 -32.51 -5.13 -9.52
N VAL A 788 -32.94 -6.20 -10.17
CA VAL A 788 -33.70 -7.27 -9.52
C VAL A 788 -33.12 -8.65 -9.79
N ILE A 789 -33.22 -9.54 -8.81
CA ILE A 789 -33.05 -10.98 -8.96
C ILE A 789 -34.45 -11.59 -9.06
N VAL A 790 -34.75 -12.30 -10.14
CA VAL A 790 -36.04 -12.98 -10.30
C VAL A 790 -35.98 -14.31 -9.56
N VAL A 791 -37.01 -14.59 -8.76
CA VAL A 791 -37.06 -15.77 -7.90
C VAL A 791 -38.37 -16.54 -8.02
N GLN A 792 -38.30 -17.83 -7.76
CA GLN A 792 -39.44 -18.76 -7.70
C GLN A 792 -39.59 -19.30 -6.29
N GLU A 793 -40.81 -19.30 -5.76
CA GLU A 793 -41.11 -19.93 -4.48
C GLU A 793 -41.11 -21.46 -4.62
N LYS A 794 -40.43 -22.14 -3.70
CA LYS A 794 -40.43 -23.60 -3.57
C LYS A 794 -41.40 -24.02 -2.47
N PRO A 795 -41.94 -25.26 -2.52
CA PRO A 795 -42.67 -25.84 -1.41
C PRO A 795 -41.86 -25.73 -0.10
N GLY A 796 -42.43 -25.11 0.92
CA GLY A 796 -41.77 -24.85 2.20
C GLY A 796 -41.30 -23.40 2.44
N GLY A 797 -41.69 -22.44 1.58
CA GLY A 797 -41.47 -20.99 1.83
C GLY A 797 -40.05 -20.50 1.54
N SER A 798 -39.26 -21.29 0.81
CA SER A 798 -37.92 -20.91 0.34
C SER A 798 -37.97 -20.49 -1.13
N TYR A 799 -36.99 -19.72 -1.58
CA TYR A 799 -36.95 -19.18 -2.94
C TYR A 799 -35.76 -19.73 -3.70
N ARG A 800 -35.90 -19.84 -5.03
CA ARG A 800 -34.85 -20.22 -5.98
C ARG A 800 -34.57 -19.05 -6.93
N ARG A 801 -33.31 -18.76 -7.22
CA ARG A 801 -32.95 -17.82 -8.28
C ARG A 801 -33.30 -18.39 -9.66
N LEU A 802 -34.01 -17.62 -10.47
CA LEU A 802 -34.29 -17.91 -11.87
C LEU A 802 -33.47 -17.04 -12.84
N GLY A 803 -33.24 -15.78 -12.48
CA GLY A 803 -32.65 -14.81 -13.39
C GLY A 803 -32.32 -13.48 -12.73
N VAL A 804 -31.93 -12.52 -13.56
CA VAL A 804 -31.59 -11.14 -13.15
C VAL A 804 -32.18 -10.15 -14.15
N GLY A 805 -32.48 -8.92 -13.72
CA GLY A 805 -33.05 -7.93 -14.62
C GLY A 805 -33.03 -6.50 -14.10
N LEU A 806 -33.64 -5.64 -14.91
CA LEU A 806 -33.87 -4.22 -14.68
C LEU A 806 -35.37 -3.94 -14.89
N VAL A 807 -36.02 -3.26 -13.95
CA VAL A 807 -37.45 -2.90 -14.02
C VAL A 807 -37.67 -1.49 -13.48
N ASP A 808 -38.50 -0.70 -14.15
CA ASP A 808 -38.84 0.68 -13.74
C ASP A 808 -39.53 0.74 -12.35
N ASP A 809 -39.29 1.84 -11.63
CA ASP A 809 -39.93 2.18 -10.36
C ASP A 809 -41.44 2.36 -10.58
N GLY A 810 -42.28 1.60 -9.86
CA GLY A 810 -43.75 1.60 -10.00
C GLY A 810 -44.36 0.27 -10.45
N TYR A 811 -43.55 -0.71 -10.87
CA TYR A 811 -44.01 -2.05 -11.28
C TYR A 811 -43.66 -3.16 -10.28
N LEU A 812 -43.26 -2.77 -9.07
CA LEU A 812 -42.95 -3.65 -7.96
C LEU A 812 -43.81 -3.26 -6.75
N SER A 813 -44.26 -4.25 -5.99
CA SER A 813 -45.03 -4.02 -4.76
C SER A 813 -44.29 -3.09 -3.79
N ALA A 814 -45.02 -2.19 -3.14
CA ALA A 814 -44.46 -1.31 -2.12
C ALA A 814 -44.08 -2.09 -0.84
N ASN A 815 -44.90 -3.09 -0.50
CA ASN A 815 -44.63 -4.00 0.61
C ASN A 815 -43.62 -5.07 0.19
N SER A 816 -42.79 -5.48 1.14
CA SER A 816 -41.81 -6.55 0.98
C SER A 816 -42.02 -7.60 2.06
N GLU A 817 -41.86 -8.87 1.69
CA GLU A 817 -41.92 -10.01 2.61
C GLU A 817 -40.54 -10.62 2.77
N THR A 818 -40.23 -11.16 3.96
CA THR A 818 -38.94 -11.79 4.25
C THR A 818 -38.99 -13.28 3.92
N GLY A 819 -37.97 -13.78 3.22
CA GLY A 819 -37.83 -15.19 2.89
C GLY A 819 -36.36 -15.60 2.75
N MET A 820 -36.13 -16.88 2.48
CA MET A 820 -34.78 -17.44 2.31
C MET A 820 -34.54 -17.78 0.86
N LEU A 821 -33.45 -17.28 0.27
CA LEU A 821 -33.00 -17.64 -1.06
C LEU A 821 -31.99 -18.78 -0.97
N LEU A 822 -32.36 -19.93 -1.54
CA LEU A 822 -31.58 -21.18 -1.59
C LEU A 822 -30.86 -21.35 -2.92
#